data_AF-A0A1H8FV24-F1
#
_entry.id   AF-A0A1H8FV24-F1
#
_cell.length_a   1.000
_cell.length_b   1.000
_cell.length_c   1.000
_cell.angle_alpha   90.00
_cell.angle_beta   90.00
_cell.angle_gamma   90.00
#
_symmetry.space_group_name_H-M   'P 1'
#
loop_
_entity.id
_entity.type
_entity.pdbx_description
1 polymer ?
#
loop_
_entity_poly.entity_id
_entity_poly.type
_entity_poly.pdbx_seq_one_letter_code
_entity_poly.pdbx_strand_id
1 'polypeptide(L)'
;MAGIGFELRKLHNEHGLLRQIRAYAYSSMSTIGPMILCMAMVAGIQRLMAVSGAAFLERELFMTTIVYAFIFSVLVTGGVSMVLTRFLSDMLFQKKYKHALSSYYGAAAVCLPAGAVAALIFLKGVEAGFAYKAAAFLLFMELILIWLQSVHLTALKDYKRIFRGFLLGACTAGLGAWAVCEYTLYQTAAGMLIAVDAGYFLVLLLTNRHFEQVFPIRDSRLYFHFLSYFGKYPALFGIGTFLYAGVYTHSFVYWFGPQNKEVAGRYLISPFYDTPVFYAYLSVMPTLILFTVAVETNFYEKFRGYYDLIRQRGTLKEISEARKEMQRTLIRELTFLMETQLMFTVISLALGIKLLPMLGFSMNQLDVYIILLLGYYFFIITFVIMLLLLYYDDRKGVFMISGVFLVLNTGFSILSMLGGYDGYGMFVASFIAVLLALGRLIIYVRSIDYHTFCAQPVNPVKRERKRLFRPGLTSVTLAALIILLTGCMGGGLEEKTATEAANPPISDSVNQDKLNEDKRIYERDNDSSVDTLYLTVLEGEKKEGAAPLTWYDLNRIRSRMEEGSIDAILQEGTANGSGPTPGSFGYSSQEANAHVSLRGSSTRYASQRSYKIKLNDQAGLWNDQRTLNLNKHAYDPSRLRNKLSFDLFETIPNITSLRTRFVHLFVKDLSEGGAANSKPFIDYGLFTQIEQPNKQFLKNHWLDPYGQLYKATMFEFLQYPEELRLQDDPLYDKAKFETRLQINGREDHRKLLDMLQDVNNLSIPINEVISKHFDLDNYLTWMASNILMDNMDTNAQNFLLYSPLNSEKWYFLPWDYDGGWELQQNSNNVISYNSGISNYWGSKLHNRFFRSMENVNLLKDKIDELYRDYINNDIVSKKIAMYAPITQLYTSKQPDKGFLTELVSDIPKDLAAISTVPERSMKRFNEDIQKPKPFFLDDLLQEGTASVFQWDASFDLQGDSLEYEFTLARDPLFTKVVKRLETPGTSVRLGGLTPGTYYWKVTVDDGKGHSQIAFDIYFDEEGTPYNGVREVKVN
;
A
#
# COMPACT_ATOMS: atom_id res chain seq x y z
N MET A 1 -11.50 -0.07 10.47
CA MET A 1 -10.95 1.29 10.28
C MET A 1 -9.75 1.28 9.33
N ALA A 2 -8.76 0.40 9.53
CA ALA A 2 -7.54 0.26 8.71
C ALA A 2 -7.63 0.78 7.26
N GLY A 3 -7.22 2.03 7.02
CA GLY A 3 -7.25 2.61 5.68
C GLY A 3 -6.99 4.11 5.53
N ILE A 4 -7.33 4.94 6.52
CA ILE A 4 -7.16 6.41 6.41
C ILE A 4 -5.76 6.84 6.84
N GLY A 5 -5.08 6.00 7.62
CA GLY A 5 -3.77 6.32 8.19
C GLY A 5 -2.75 6.85 7.17
N PHE A 6 -2.77 6.41 5.91
CA PHE A 6 -1.84 6.91 4.89
C PHE A 6 -2.07 8.38 4.48
N GLU A 7 -3.32 8.80 4.24
CA GLU A 7 -3.62 10.22 3.94
C GLU A 7 -3.45 11.11 5.18
N LEU A 8 -3.81 10.60 6.37
CA LEU A 8 -3.61 11.32 7.64
C LEU A 8 -2.12 11.51 7.95
N ARG A 9 -1.27 10.48 7.79
CA ARG A 9 0.20 10.59 7.91
C ARG A 9 0.79 11.57 6.90
N LYS A 10 0.32 11.56 5.64
CA LYS A 10 0.79 12.52 4.62
C LYS A 10 0.56 13.96 5.07
N LEU A 11 -0.57 14.25 5.70
CA LEU A 11 -0.90 15.60 6.17
C LEU A 11 -0.25 15.94 7.53
N HIS A 12 0.07 14.94 8.37
CA HIS A 12 0.64 15.13 9.70
C HIS A 12 2.17 15.22 9.72
N ASN A 13 2.87 14.58 8.77
CA ASN A 13 4.33 14.52 8.71
C ASN A 13 5.00 15.74 8.03
N GLU A 14 4.25 16.80 7.71
CA GLU A 14 4.79 18.04 7.12
C GLU A 14 4.79 19.18 8.14
N HIS A 15 5.94 19.85 8.33
CA HIS A 15 6.06 20.93 9.30
C HIS A 15 5.21 22.17 8.95
N GLY A 16 4.44 22.67 9.92
CA GLY A 16 3.73 23.94 9.86
C GLY A 16 2.30 23.92 10.41
N LEU A 17 1.96 24.89 11.25
CA LEU A 17 0.65 25.05 11.90
C LEU A 17 -0.54 24.93 10.92
N LEU A 18 -0.47 25.60 9.77
CA LEU A 18 -1.51 25.55 8.73
C LEU A 18 -1.69 24.15 8.09
N ARG A 19 -0.64 23.32 8.06
CA ARG A 19 -0.70 21.96 7.49
C ARG A 19 -1.22 20.95 8.51
N GLN A 20 -0.84 21.08 9.78
CA GLN A 20 -1.47 20.34 10.87
C GLN A 20 -2.97 20.66 10.99
N ILE A 21 -3.37 21.93 10.84
CA ILE A 21 -4.79 22.32 10.76
C ILE A 21 -5.50 21.63 9.58
N ARG A 22 -4.86 21.50 8.41
CA ARG A 22 -5.40 20.73 7.27
C ARG A 22 -5.50 19.23 7.58
N ALA A 23 -4.53 18.65 8.30
CA ALA A 23 -4.58 17.24 8.73
C ALA A 23 -5.77 16.98 9.66
N TYR A 24 -5.94 17.81 10.68
CA TYR A 24 -7.07 17.73 11.59
C TYR A 24 -8.40 18.02 10.88
N ALA A 25 -8.48 19.03 10.02
CA ALA A 25 -9.68 19.30 9.21
C ALA A 25 -10.07 18.11 8.32
N TYR A 26 -9.09 17.43 7.71
CA TYR A 26 -9.35 16.23 6.91
C TYR A 26 -9.87 15.06 7.75
N SER A 27 -9.29 14.84 8.94
CA SER A 27 -9.78 13.84 9.89
C SER A 27 -11.17 14.18 10.44
N SER A 28 -11.46 15.46 10.67
CA SER A 28 -12.79 15.92 11.06
C SER A 28 -13.81 15.63 9.97
N MET A 29 -13.48 15.93 8.70
CA MET A 29 -14.35 15.64 7.55
C MET A 29 -14.67 14.14 7.40
N SER A 30 -13.68 13.25 7.62
CA SER A 30 -13.89 11.80 7.50
C SER A 30 -14.59 11.15 8.69
N THR A 31 -14.43 11.71 9.90
CA THR A 31 -14.89 11.06 11.15
C THR A 31 -16.22 11.63 11.65
N ILE A 32 -16.38 12.96 11.69
CA ILE A 32 -17.58 13.63 12.22
C ILE A 32 -18.22 14.62 11.24
N GLY A 33 -17.65 14.81 10.06
CA GLY A 33 -18.12 15.74 9.03
C GLY A 33 -19.60 15.58 8.68
N PRO A 34 -20.09 14.37 8.36
CA PRO A 34 -21.52 14.11 8.13
C PRO A 34 -22.41 14.54 9.31
N MET A 35 -22.01 14.25 10.55
CA MET A 35 -22.75 14.64 11.75
C MET A 35 -22.82 16.16 11.90
N ILE A 36 -21.70 16.87 11.70
CA ILE A 36 -21.66 18.34 11.76
C ILE A 36 -22.57 18.95 10.67
N LEU A 37 -22.54 18.41 9.45
CA LEU A 37 -23.41 18.87 8.36
C LEU A 37 -24.89 18.66 8.68
N CYS A 38 -25.27 17.51 9.23
CA CYS A 38 -26.63 17.25 9.68
C CYS A 38 -27.05 18.20 10.82
N MET A 39 -26.19 18.45 11.81
CA MET A 39 -26.48 19.40 12.90
C MET A 39 -26.65 20.82 12.38
N ALA A 40 -25.77 21.26 11.46
CA ALA A 40 -25.85 22.59 10.84
C ALA A 40 -27.11 22.74 9.96
N MET A 41 -27.48 21.70 9.21
CA MET A 41 -28.72 21.64 8.44
C MET A 41 -29.96 21.80 9.34
N VAL A 42 -30.06 21.01 10.41
CA VAL A 42 -31.20 21.06 11.34
C VAL A 42 -31.29 22.42 12.04
N ALA A 43 -30.18 22.95 12.54
CA ALA A 43 -30.14 24.28 13.16
C ALA A 43 -30.48 25.40 12.14
N GLY A 44 -30.03 25.27 10.90
CA GLY A 44 -30.35 26.19 9.80
C GLY A 44 -31.84 26.21 9.47
N ILE A 45 -32.46 25.03 9.31
CA ILE A 45 -33.90 24.90 9.06
C ILE A 45 -34.71 25.42 10.26
N GLN A 46 -34.32 25.08 11.49
CA GLN A 46 -34.98 25.58 12.70
C GLN A 46 -34.90 27.12 12.80
N ARG A 47 -33.76 27.72 12.44
CA ARG A 47 -33.58 29.17 12.39
C ARG A 47 -34.43 29.81 11.30
N LEU A 48 -34.50 29.18 10.13
CA LEU A 48 -35.32 29.62 9.00
C LEU A 48 -36.80 29.63 9.36
N MET A 49 -37.33 28.52 9.90
CA MET A 49 -38.70 28.46 10.45
C MET A 49 -38.98 29.59 11.45
N ALA A 50 -38.01 29.90 12.32
CA ALA A 50 -38.16 30.95 13.33
C ALA A 50 -38.19 32.37 12.73
N VAL A 51 -37.48 32.62 11.63
CA VAL A 51 -37.45 33.93 10.93
C VAL A 51 -38.67 34.09 10.03
N SER A 52 -39.13 33.03 9.38
CA SER A 52 -40.30 33.05 8.49
C SER A 52 -41.65 33.17 9.22
N GLY A 53 -41.67 33.03 10.55
CA GLY A 53 -42.85 33.21 11.39
C GLY A 53 -43.55 31.93 11.86
N ALA A 54 -42.94 30.76 11.68
CA ALA A 54 -43.57 29.47 11.99
C ALA A 54 -43.94 29.33 13.47
N ALA A 55 -45.11 28.74 13.72
CA ALA A 55 -45.63 28.51 15.06
C ALA A 55 -44.63 27.74 15.94
N PHE A 56 -44.61 28.05 17.23
CA PHE A 56 -43.70 27.39 18.18
C PHE A 56 -43.92 25.87 18.22
N LEU A 57 -45.19 25.43 18.21
CA LEU A 57 -45.56 24.01 18.21
C LEU A 57 -45.03 23.26 16.98
N GLU A 58 -45.05 23.86 15.79
CA GLU A 58 -44.51 23.26 14.56
C GLU A 58 -42.98 23.12 14.62
N ARG A 59 -42.29 24.14 15.15
CA ARG A 59 -40.82 24.10 15.35
C ARG A 59 -40.42 23.05 16.40
N GLU A 60 -41.18 22.93 17.48
CA GLU A 60 -40.97 21.92 18.51
C GLU A 60 -41.26 20.51 18.00
N LEU A 61 -42.35 20.32 17.25
CA LEU A 61 -42.71 19.06 16.62
C LEU A 61 -41.63 18.60 15.63
N PHE A 62 -41.15 19.49 14.74
CA PHE A 62 -40.04 19.21 13.82
C PHE A 62 -38.79 18.71 14.55
N MET A 63 -38.31 19.47 15.55
CA MET A 63 -37.10 19.09 16.31
C MET A 63 -37.29 17.77 17.06
N THR A 64 -38.44 17.58 17.69
CA THR A 64 -38.77 16.35 18.44
C THR A 64 -38.79 15.13 17.52
N THR A 65 -39.37 15.28 16.31
CA THR A 65 -39.39 14.23 15.28
C THR A 65 -37.98 13.81 14.90
N ILE A 66 -37.09 14.78 14.64
CA ILE A 66 -35.70 14.52 14.26
C ILE A 66 -34.95 13.80 15.38
N VAL A 67 -35.04 14.29 16.62
CA VAL A 67 -34.39 13.66 17.78
C VAL A 67 -34.84 12.20 17.94
N TYR A 68 -36.14 11.94 17.87
CA TYR A 68 -36.69 10.58 17.90
C TYR A 68 -36.21 9.73 16.73
N ALA A 69 -36.29 10.24 15.50
CA ALA A 69 -35.92 9.48 14.31
C ALA A 69 -34.44 9.07 14.34
N PHE A 70 -33.55 9.96 14.76
CA PHE A 70 -32.12 9.66 14.97
C PHE A 70 -31.89 8.61 16.06
N ILE A 71 -32.46 8.80 17.25
CA ILE A 71 -32.23 7.92 18.41
C ILE A 71 -32.76 6.50 18.13
N PHE A 72 -34.00 6.37 17.67
CA PHE A 72 -34.61 5.05 17.50
C PHE A 72 -34.06 4.31 16.26
N SER A 73 -33.64 5.01 15.20
CA SER A 73 -33.03 4.35 14.02
C SER A 73 -31.64 3.78 14.33
N VAL A 74 -30.84 4.47 15.14
CA VAL A 74 -29.54 3.94 15.59
C VAL A 74 -29.69 2.82 16.60
N LEU A 75 -30.71 2.85 17.48
CA LEU A 75 -31.01 1.73 18.39
C LEU A 75 -31.47 0.46 17.66
N VAL A 76 -32.34 0.59 16.64
CA VAL A 76 -32.79 -0.54 15.81
C VAL A 76 -31.64 -1.16 15.02
N THR A 77 -30.75 -0.35 14.46
CA THR A 77 -29.65 -0.84 13.61
C THR A 77 -28.38 -1.24 14.38
N GLY A 78 -28.10 -0.63 15.54
CA GLY A 78 -26.78 -0.66 16.20
C GLY A 78 -26.21 -2.06 16.48
N GLY A 79 -27.05 -2.98 16.97
CA GLY A 79 -26.64 -4.38 17.18
C GLY A 79 -26.32 -5.11 15.87
N VAL A 80 -27.11 -4.87 14.81
CA VAL A 80 -26.88 -5.43 13.47
C VAL A 80 -25.62 -4.83 12.84
N SER A 81 -25.41 -3.52 12.97
CA SER A 81 -24.23 -2.80 12.48
C SER A 81 -22.92 -3.34 13.06
N MET A 82 -22.89 -3.72 14.35
CA MET A 82 -21.71 -4.36 14.95
C MET A 82 -21.43 -5.76 14.40
N VAL A 83 -22.46 -6.57 14.15
CA VAL A 83 -22.31 -7.89 13.50
C VAL A 83 -21.86 -7.73 12.04
N LEU A 84 -22.46 -6.81 11.29
CA LEU A 84 -22.07 -6.47 9.92
C LEU A 84 -20.63 -5.98 9.82
N THR A 85 -20.19 -5.12 10.74
CA THR A 85 -18.81 -4.60 10.74
C THR A 85 -17.80 -5.74 10.82
N ARG A 86 -18.03 -6.74 11.68
CA ARG A 86 -17.17 -7.93 11.77
C ARG A 86 -17.31 -8.83 10.54
N PHE A 87 -18.53 -9.06 10.05
CA PHE A 87 -18.78 -9.85 8.85
C PHE A 87 -18.07 -9.28 7.62
N LEU A 88 -18.24 -7.98 7.37
CA LEU A 88 -17.62 -7.26 6.27
C LEU A 88 -16.09 -7.29 6.39
N SER A 89 -15.54 -7.08 7.59
CA SER A 89 -14.10 -7.20 7.84
C SER A 89 -13.57 -8.61 7.53
N ASP A 90 -14.27 -9.67 7.96
CA ASP A 90 -13.87 -11.06 7.66
C ASP A 90 -13.98 -11.36 6.15
N MET A 91 -15.01 -10.87 5.45
CA MET A 91 -15.18 -11.11 4.01
C MET A 91 -14.17 -10.33 3.17
N LEU A 92 -13.86 -9.08 3.51
CA LEU A 92 -12.83 -8.29 2.84
C LEU A 92 -11.43 -8.90 3.05
N PHE A 93 -11.13 -9.36 4.27
CA PHE A 93 -9.89 -10.08 4.57
C PHE A 93 -9.77 -11.38 3.76
N GLN A 94 -10.87 -12.13 3.61
CA GLN A 94 -10.94 -13.33 2.77
C GLN A 94 -11.06 -13.05 1.25
N LYS A 95 -10.95 -11.79 0.80
CA LYS A 95 -11.11 -11.37 -0.61
C LYS A 95 -12.48 -11.75 -1.22
N LYS A 96 -13.51 -11.96 -0.40
CA LYS A 96 -14.88 -12.40 -0.78
C LYS A 96 -15.80 -11.22 -1.10
N TYR A 97 -15.38 -10.35 -2.02
CA TYR A 97 -15.99 -9.03 -2.26
C TYR A 97 -17.49 -9.05 -2.62
N LYS A 98 -17.99 -10.10 -3.30
CA LYS A 98 -19.44 -10.26 -3.61
C LYS A 98 -20.34 -10.24 -2.37
N HIS A 99 -19.82 -10.60 -1.19
CA HIS A 99 -20.60 -10.56 0.05
C HIS A 99 -20.83 -9.15 0.59
N ALA A 100 -20.02 -8.14 0.22
CA ALA A 100 -20.10 -6.80 0.78
C ALA A 100 -21.44 -6.11 0.46
N LEU A 101 -21.70 -5.85 -0.82
CA LEU A 101 -22.96 -5.23 -1.26
C LEU A 101 -24.16 -6.15 -0.99
N SER A 102 -23.98 -7.46 -1.08
CA SER A 102 -25.01 -8.45 -0.76
C SER A 102 -25.45 -8.36 0.71
N SER A 103 -24.53 -8.21 1.68
CA SER A 103 -24.91 -8.08 3.09
C SER A 103 -25.58 -6.76 3.44
N TYR A 104 -25.31 -5.68 2.70
CA TYR A 104 -26.07 -4.43 2.83
C TYR A 104 -27.55 -4.64 2.51
N TYR A 105 -27.86 -5.22 1.34
CA TYR A 105 -29.26 -5.50 0.95
C TYR A 105 -29.93 -6.52 1.89
N GLY A 106 -29.21 -7.56 2.31
CA GLY A 106 -29.72 -8.53 3.28
C GLY A 106 -30.01 -7.91 4.65
N ALA A 107 -29.21 -6.97 5.11
CA ALA A 107 -29.47 -6.25 6.36
C ALA A 107 -30.60 -5.22 6.23
N ALA A 108 -30.69 -4.51 5.11
CA ALA A 108 -31.82 -3.62 4.82
C ALA A 108 -33.14 -4.41 4.82
N ALA A 109 -33.17 -5.59 4.21
CA ALA A 109 -34.32 -6.50 4.22
C ALA A 109 -34.71 -7.03 5.61
N VAL A 110 -33.84 -6.93 6.62
CA VAL A 110 -34.14 -7.29 8.02
C VAL A 110 -34.52 -6.06 8.85
N CYS A 111 -33.75 -4.98 8.75
CA CYS A 111 -33.94 -3.78 9.56
C CYS A 111 -35.12 -2.91 9.11
N LEU A 112 -35.40 -2.81 7.80
CA LEU A 112 -36.50 -1.98 7.31
C LEU A 112 -37.87 -2.51 7.71
N PRO A 113 -38.21 -3.82 7.59
CA PRO A 113 -39.50 -4.31 8.07
C PRO A 113 -39.65 -4.16 9.59
N ALA A 114 -38.60 -4.43 10.37
CA ALA A 114 -38.61 -4.28 11.82
C ALA A 114 -38.81 -2.80 12.24
N GLY A 115 -38.11 -1.88 11.59
CA GLY A 115 -38.27 -0.45 11.77
C GLY A 115 -39.66 0.04 11.36
N ALA A 116 -40.16 -0.38 10.20
CA ALA A 116 -41.47 0.01 9.68
C ALA A 116 -42.60 -0.37 10.65
N VAL A 117 -42.58 -1.59 11.20
CA VAL A 117 -43.56 -2.04 12.19
C VAL A 117 -43.53 -1.16 13.45
N ALA A 118 -42.34 -0.90 14.00
CA ALA A 118 -42.19 -0.03 15.17
C ALA A 118 -42.67 1.42 14.90
N ALA A 119 -42.29 1.99 13.74
CA ALA A 119 -42.67 3.34 13.34
C ALA A 119 -44.18 3.48 13.10
N LEU A 120 -44.82 2.53 12.42
CA LEU A 120 -46.27 2.55 12.17
C LEU A 120 -47.07 2.45 13.48
N ILE A 121 -46.63 1.61 14.42
CA ILE A 121 -47.26 1.45 15.74
C ILE A 121 -47.13 2.74 16.57
N PHE A 122 -45.97 3.40 16.54
CA PHE A 122 -45.77 4.68 17.21
C PHE A 122 -46.59 5.82 16.57
N LEU A 123 -46.44 6.01 15.25
CA LEU A 123 -47.07 7.10 14.49
C LEU A 123 -48.61 7.00 14.43
N LYS A 124 -49.18 5.80 14.61
CA LYS A 124 -50.64 5.63 14.78
C LYS A 124 -51.17 6.51 15.92
N GLY A 125 -50.45 6.59 17.03
CA GLY A 125 -50.84 7.35 18.22
C GLY A 125 -50.46 8.83 18.22
N VAL A 126 -49.74 9.35 17.21
CA VAL A 126 -49.37 10.77 17.14
C VAL A 126 -50.56 11.63 16.66
N GLU A 127 -50.81 12.76 17.32
CA GLU A 127 -51.85 13.72 16.95
C GLU A 127 -51.35 14.70 15.87
N ALA A 128 -51.24 14.20 14.63
CA ALA A 128 -50.79 14.98 13.48
C ALA A 128 -51.41 14.51 12.16
N GLY A 129 -51.37 15.38 11.14
CA GLY A 129 -51.91 15.07 9.80
C GLY A 129 -51.14 13.97 9.05
N PHE A 130 -51.78 13.36 8.05
CA PHE A 130 -51.20 12.25 7.27
C PHE A 130 -49.86 12.60 6.63
N ALA A 131 -49.73 13.79 6.02
CA ALA A 131 -48.48 14.23 5.37
C ALA A 131 -47.28 14.28 6.35
N TYR A 132 -47.50 14.77 7.58
CA TYR A 132 -46.50 14.75 8.63
C TYR A 132 -46.11 13.30 9.00
N LYS A 133 -47.09 12.42 9.20
CA LYS A 133 -46.84 11.02 9.58
C LYS A 133 -46.07 10.27 8.48
N ALA A 134 -46.39 10.53 7.22
CA ALA A 134 -45.68 9.97 6.07
C ALA A 134 -44.22 10.43 6.01
N ALA A 135 -43.95 11.73 6.19
CA ALA A 135 -42.59 12.27 6.23
C ALA A 135 -41.79 11.75 7.45
N ALA A 136 -42.38 11.76 8.65
CA ALA A 136 -41.75 11.21 9.85
C ALA A 136 -41.43 9.70 9.72
N PHE A 137 -42.29 8.93 9.04
CA PHE A 137 -42.01 7.54 8.69
C PHE A 137 -40.87 7.41 7.69
N LEU A 138 -40.87 8.23 6.63
CA LEU A 138 -39.86 8.18 5.57
C LEU A 138 -38.48 8.55 6.11
N LEU A 139 -38.35 9.65 6.86
CA LEU A 139 -37.13 10.04 7.58
C LEU A 139 -36.54 8.89 8.40
N PHE A 140 -37.39 8.20 9.16
CA PHE A 140 -36.95 7.08 10.00
C PHE A 140 -36.40 5.91 9.20
N MET A 141 -37.06 5.58 8.07
CA MET A 141 -36.64 4.51 7.16
C MET A 141 -35.37 4.87 6.40
N GLU A 142 -35.21 6.13 6.00
CA GLU A 142 -33.99 6.64 5.37
C GLU A 142 -32.80 6.62 6.33
N LEU A 143 -32.99 7.03 7.59
CA LEU A 143 -31.94 6.95 8.60
C LEU A 143 -31.51 5.50 8.88
N ILE A 144 -32.43 4.53 8.90
CA ILE A 144 -32.08 3.10 8.98
C ILE A 144 -31.15 2.69 7.82
N LEU A 145 -31.45 3.11 6.59
CA LEU A 145 -30.57 2.86 5.45
C LEU A 145 -29.23 3.57 5.58
N ILE A 146 -29.19 4.83 6.01
CA ILE A 146 -27.96 5.61 6.21
C ILE A 146 -27.05 4.93 7.23
N TRP A 147 -27.57 4.41 8.35
CA TRP A 147 -26.77 3.68 9.33
C TRP A 147 -26.17 2.39 8.75
N LEU A 148 -26.94 1.63 7.96
CA LEU A 148 -26.46 0.42 7.29
C LEU A 148 -25.46 0.72 6.17
N GLN A 149 -25.68 1.78 5.40
CA GLN A 149 -24.73 2.29 4.41
C GLN A 149 -23.43 2.74 5.09
N SER A 150 -23.51 3.44 6.22
CA SER A 150 -22.34 3.95 6.95
C SER A 150 -21.34 2.85 7.30
N VAL A 151 -21.82 1.67 7.72
CA VAL A 151 -20.97 0.48 7.95
C VAL A 151 -20.16 0.11 6.70
N HIS A 152 -20.81 0.07 5.53
CA HIS A 152 -20.19 -0.33 4.27
C HIS A 152 -19.31 0.77 3.65
N LEU A 153 -19.68 2.04 3.83
CA LEU A 153 -18.89 3.21 3.44
C LEU A 153 -17.50 3.21 4.09
N THR A 154 -17.36 2.75 5.34
CA THR A 154 -16.04 2.64 5.98
C THR A 154 -15.08 1.67 5.29
N ALA A 155 -15.58 0.74 4.46
CA ALA A 155 -14.75 -0.15 3.66
C ALA A 155 -14.25 0.50 2.34
N LEU A 156 -15.00 1.47 1.80
CA LEU A 156 -14.71 2.12 0.51
C LEU A 156 -13.63 3.20 0.59
N LYS A 157 -13.43 3.80 1.77
CA LYS A 157 -12.35 4.75 2.08
C LYS A 157 -12.36 6.08 1.28
N ASP A 158 -13.35 6.36 0.45
CA ASP A 158 -13.54 7.65 -0.23
C ASP A 158 -14.37 8.64 0.62
N TYR A 159 -13.77 9.09 1.72
CA TYR A 159 -14.40 10.03 2.66
C TYR A 159 -14.72 11.39 2.03
N LYS A 160 -13.97 11.80 1.00
CA LYS A 160 -14.22 13.05 0.25
C LYS A 160 -15.56 12.98 -0.47
N ARG A 161 -15.89 11.86 -1.11
CA ARG A 161 -17.16 11.66 -1.82
C ARG A 161 -18.34 11.52 -0.87
N ILE A 162 -18.15 10.83 0.26
CA ILE A 162 -19.16 10.76 1.34
C ILE A 162 -19.51 12.16 1.84
N PHE A 163 -18.51 12.95 2.23
CA PHE A 163 -18.72 14.31 2.75
C PHE A 163 -19.42 15.20 1.72
N ARG A 164 -19.05 15.14 0.43
CA ARG A 164 -19.76 15.87 -0.63
C ARG A 164 -21.21 15.44 -0.77
N GLY A 165 -21.51 14.14 -0.65
CA GLY A 165 -22.88 13.63 -0.67
C GLY A 165 -23.74 14.25 0.44
N PHE A 166 -23.24 14.21 1.68
CA PHE A 166 -23.90 14.86 2.83
C PHE A 166 -24.00 16.38 2.69
N LEU A 167 -23.00 17.06 2.12
CA LEU A 167 -23.05 18.50 1.88
C LEU A 167 -24.13 18.85 0.85
N LEU A 168 -24.20 18.11 -0.25
CA LEU A 168 -25.25 18.28 -1.27
C LEU A 168 -26.64 18.01 -0.67
N GLY A 169 -26.81 16.93 0.09
CA GLY A 169 -28.06 16.62 0.79
C GLY A 169 -28.49 17.74 1.76
N ALA A 170 -27.55 18.27 2.55
CA ALA A 170 -27.80 19.39 3.46
C ALA A 170 -28.19 20.68 2.71
N CYS A 171 -27.53 20.98 1.58
CA CYS A 171 -27.91 22.10 0.72
C CYS A 171 -29.30 21.89 0.08
N THR A 172 -29.62 20.69 -0.40
CA THR A 172 -30.94 20.34 -0.95
C THR A 172 -32.04 20.50 0.09
N ALA A 173 -31.82 20.02 1.33
CA ALA A 173 -32.77 20.20 2.42
C ALA A 173 -32.94 21.68 2.82
N GLY A 174 -31.86 22.44 2.89
CA GLY A 174 -31.91 23.88 3.18
C GLY A 174 -32.64 24.68 2.10
N LEU A 175 -32.37 24.40 0.82
CA LEU A 175 -33.06 25.02 -0.32
C LEU A 175 -34.53 24.61 -0.40
N GLY A 176 -34.86 23.35 -0.11
CA GLY A 176 -36.23 22.86 -0.02
C GLY A 176 -37.02 23.55 1.10
N ALA A 177 -36.43 23.66 2.30
CA ALA A 177 -37.04 24.36 3.43
C ALA A 177 -37.24 25.85 3.13
N TRP A 178 -36.28 26.50 2.47
CA TRP A 178 -36.42 27.88 1.99
C TRP A 178 -37.54 28.04 0.97
N ALA A 179 -37.62 27.16 -0.03
CA ALA A 179 -38.71 27.18 -1.00
C ALA A 179 -40.08 26.96 -0.35
N VAL A 180 -40.18 26.11 0.68
CA VAL A 180 -41.42 25.94 1.47
C VAL A 180 -41.77 27.23 2.22
N CYS A 181 -40.79 27.91 2.85
CA CYS A 181 -41.02 29.16 3.57
C CYS A 181 -41.44 30.34 2.69
N GLU A 182 -40.85 30.49 1.49
CA GLU A 182 -41.11 31.63 0.59
C GLU A 182 -42.35 31.42 -0.29
N TYR A 183 -42.53 30.22 -0.86
CA TYR A 183 -43.54 29.98 -1.89
C TYR A 183 -44.80 29.28 -1.37
N THR A 184 -44.87 28.91 -0.08
CA THR A 184 -46.06 28.27 0.50
C THR A 184 -46.51 28.94 1.78
N LEU A 185 -47.83 28.98 1.98
CA LEU A 185 -48.45 29.43 3.24
C LEU A 185 -48.33 28.36 4.36
N TYR A 186 -47.78 27.18 4.07
CA TYR A 186 -47.76 26.01 4.95
C TYR A 186 -46.38 25.80 5.59
N GLN A 187 -45.97 26.72 6.46
CA GLN A 187 -44.74 26.64 7.27
C GLN A 187 -44.85 25.58 8.40
N THR A 188 -45.21 24.35 8.02
CA THR A 188 -45.50 23.23 8.90
C THR A 188 -44.29 22.31 9.06
N ALA A 189 -44.22 21.57 10.16
CA ALA A 189 -43.24 20.51 10.39
C ALA A 189 -43.25 19.48 9.24
N ALA A 190 -44.41 19.20 8.65
CA ALA A 190 -44.53 18.30 7.49
C ALA A 190 -43.68 18.77 6.29
N GLY A 191 -43.80 20.04 5.90
CA GLY A 191 -43.04 20.61 4.78
C GLY A 191 -41.53 20.62 5.03
N MET A 192 -41.12 20.87 6.28
CA MET A 192 -39.71 20.88 6.69
C MET A 192 -39.13 19.46 6.75
N LEU A 193 -39.91 18.46 7.19
CA LEU A 193 -39.51 17.06 7.14
C LEU A 193 -39.36 16.58 5.69
N ILE A 194 -40.30 16.90 4.79
CA ILE A 194 -40.20 16.56 3.36
C ILE A 194 -38.94 17.17 2.71
N ALA A 195 -38.54 18.37 3.12
CA ALA A 195 -37.28 18.97 2.65
C ALA A 195 -36.05 18.21 3.17
N VAL A 196 -36.05 17.82 4.45
CA VAL A 196 -34.99 16.99 5.07
C VAL A 196 -34.91 15.61 4.40
N ASP A 197 -36.05 14.98 4.15
CA ASP A 197 -36.19 13.71 3.41
C ASP A 197 -35.61 13.83 2.00
N ALA A 198 -35.94 14.88 1.24
CA ALA A 198 -35.35 15.11 -0.08
C ALA A 198 -33.81 15.22 -0.03
N GLY A 199 -33.27 15.79 1.05
CA GLY A 199 -31.84 15.82 1.34
C GLY A 199 -31.25 14.44 1.62
N TYR A 200 -31.87 13.65 2.50
CA TYR A 200 -31.38 12.30 2.85
C TYR A 200 -31.57 11.28 1.73
N PHE A 201 -32.67 11.34 0.98
CA PHE A 201 -32.87 10.59 -0.26
C PHE A 201 -31.73 10.83 -1.26
N LEU A 202 -31.28 12.08 -1.42
CA LEU A 202 -30.14 12.41 -2.27
C LEU A 202 -28.83 11.79 -1.73
N VAL A 203 -28.59 11.81 -0.41
CA VAL A 203 -27.45 11.13 0.20
C VAL A 203 -27.49 9.61 -0.06
N LEU A 204 -28.66 8.99 0.11
CA LEU A 204 -28.89 7.57 -0.14
C LEU A 204 -28.63 7.20 -1.60
N LEU A 205 -29.13 7.99 -2.55
CA LEU A 205 -28.95 7.79 -3.99
C LEU A 205 -27.48 7.91 -4.39
N LEU A 206 -26.81 8.99 -3.97
CA LEU A 206 -25.38 9.22 -4.26
C LEU A 206 -24.50 8.11 -3.66
N THR A 207 -24.84 7.63 -2.46
CA THR A 207 -24.13 6.54 -1.79
C THR A 207 -24.39 5.18 -2.44
N ASN A 208 -25.64 4.84 -2.79
CA ASN A 208 -25.95 3.60 -3.51
C ASN A 208 -25.27 3.57 -4.89
N ARG A 209 -25.28 4.69 -5.64
CA ARG A 209 -24.54 4.81 -6.91
C ARG A 209 -23.03 4.62 -6.71
N HIS A 210 -22.47 5.08 -5.59
CA HIS A 210 -21.06 4.84 -5.27
C HIS A 210 -20.78 3.37 -4.92
N PHE A 211 -21.69 2.71 -4.19
CA PHE A 211 -21.60 1.28 -3.89
C PHE A 211 -21.57 0.43 -5.17
N GLU A 212 -22.48 0.68 -6.12
CA GLU A 212 -22.58 -0.06 -7.38
C GLU A 212 -21.38 0.19 -8.31
N GLN A 213 -20.68 1.32 -8.16
CA GLN A 213 -19.46 1.62 -8.92
C GLN A 213 -18.20 0.92 -8.37
N VAL A 214 -18.20 0.43 -7.12
CA VAL A 214 -16.97 -0.09 -6.47
C VAL A 214 -17.10 -1.53 -6.00
N PHE A 215 -18.27 -1.95 -5.50
CA PHE A 215 -18.49 -3.34 -5.10
C PHE A 215 -18.93 -4.20 -6.29
N PRO A 216 -18.48 -5.47 -6.38
CA PRO A 216 -18.98 -6.39 -7.40
C PRO A 216 -20.49 -6.59 -7.34
N ILE A 217 -21.07 -6.94 -8.49
CA ILE A 217 -22.51 -7.19 -8.68
C ILE A 217 -23.06 -8.07 -7.55
N ARG A 218 -24.15 -7.60 -6.94
CA ARG A 218 -24.87 -8.23 -5.83
C ARG A 218 -25.39 -9.63 -6.21
N ASP A 219 -25.30 -10.58 -5.29
CA ASP A 219 -25.81 -11.95 -5.45
C ASP A 219 -26.90 -12.21 -4.39
N SER A 220 -28.14 -12.39 -4.84
CA SER A 220 -29.30 -12.62 -3.97
C SER A 220 -29.16 -13.85 -3.08
N ARG A 221 -28.38 -14.86 -3.51
CA ARG A 221 -28.09 -16.09 -2.74
C ARG A 221 -27.23 -15.81 -1.51
N LEU A 222 -26.53 -14.66 -1.47
CA LEU A 222 -25.58 -14.31 -0.43
C LEU A 222 -26.12 -13.26 0.57
N TYR A 223 -27.30 -12.68 0.32
CA TYR A 223 -27.85 -11.57 1.10
C TYR A 223 -27.86 -11.86 2.61
N PHE A 224 -28.39 -13.01 3.01
CA PHE A 224 -28.56 -13.37 4.42
C PHE A 224 -27.34 -14.08 5.04
N HIS A 225 -26.21 -14.19 4.33
CA HIS A 225 -25.05 -14.94 4.82
C HIS A 225 -24.45 -14.34 6.11
N PHE A 226 -24.61 -13.04 6.35
CA PHE A 226 -24.20 -12.37 7.59
C PHE A 226 -24.98 -12.85 8.83
N LEU A 227 -26.19 -13.40 8.67
CA LEU A 227 -26.97 -13.93 9.80
C LEU A 227 -26.25 -15.09 10.52
N SER A 228 -25.37 -15.82 9.82
CA SER A 228 -24.52 -16.84 10.43
C SER A 228 -23.59 -16.29 11.55
N TYR A 229 -23.26 -14.99 11.51
CA TYR A 229 -22.38 -14.35 12.49
C TYR A 229 -23.07 -14.07 13.82
N PHE A 230 -24.41 -14.07 13.89
CA PHE A 230 -25.14 -14.04 15.17
C PHE A 230 -24.90 -15.32 15.96
N GLY A 231 -24.84 -16.48 15.28
CA GLY A 231 -24.50 -17.76 15.92
C GLY A 231 -23.00 -17.89 16.21
N LYS A 232 -22.13 -17.34 15.35
CA LYS A 232 -20.67 -17.37 15.51
C LYS A 232 -20.21 -16.46 16.67
N TYR A 233 -20.76 -15.24 16.75
CA TYR A 233 -20.27 -14.13 17.57
C TYR A 233 -21.42 -13.35 18.27
N PRO A 234 -22.29 -14.00 19.05
CA PRO A 234 -23.52 -13.40 19.59
C PRO A 234 -23.30 -12.16 20.45
N ALA A 235 -22.15 -12.06 21.14
CA ALA A 235 -21.80 -10.91 21.96
C ALA A 235 -21.77 -9.58 21.17
N LEU A 236 -21.44 -9.60 19.87
CA LEU A 236 -21.33 -8.37 19.06
C LEU A 236 -22.68 -7.64 18.92
N PHE A 237 -23.79 -8.38 18.80
CA PHE A 237 -25.12 -7.78 18.74
C PHE A 237 -25.44 -7.04 20.03
N GLY A 238 -25.27 -7.73 21.17
CA GLY A 238 -25.51 -7.14 22.49
C GLY A 238 -24.57 -5.97 22.81
N ILE A 239 -23.29 -6.03 22.39
CA ILE A 239 -22.37 -4.90 22.51
C ILE A 239 -22.93 -3.67 21.78
N GLY A 240 -23.35 -3.82 20.51
CA GLY A 240 -23.93 -2.70 19.76
C GLY A 240 -25.17 -2.14 20.43
N THR A 241 -26.12 -3.00 20.81
CA THR A 241 -27.34 -2.58 21.51
C THR A 241 -27.05 -1.87 22.82
N PHE A 242 -26.17 -2.41 23.68
CA PHE A 242 -25.86 -1.81 24.98
C PHE A 242 -25.08 -0.51 24.88
N LEU A 243 -24.19 -0.35 23.90
CA LEU A 243 -23.46 0.90 23.68
C LEU A 243 -24.42 2.04 23.30
N TYR A 244 -25.27 1.84 22.29
CA TYR A 244 -26.22 2.88 21.88
C TYR A 244 -27.33 3.11 22.91
N ALA A 245 -27.85 2.06 23.56
CA ALA A 245 -28.82 2.22 24.64
C ALA A 245 -28.21 2.93 25.86
N GLY A 246 -26.95 2.64 26.21
CA GLY A 246 -26.25 3.28 27.32
C GLY A 246 -26.03 4.78 27.11
N VAL A 247 -25.92 5.24 25.86
CA VAL A 247 -25.82 6.68 25.51
C VAL A 247 -27.14 7.42 25.75
N TYR A 248 -28.30 6.79 25.58
CA TYR A 248 -29.61 7.47 25.63
C TYR A 248 -30.47 7.10 26.85
N THR A 249 -30.13 6.05 27.60
CA THR A 249 -30.98 5.58 28.70
C THR A 249 -31.20 6.62 29.79
N HIS A 250 -30.26 7.54 30.01
CA HIS A 250 -30.43 8.59 31.00
C HIS A 250 -31.49 9.61 30.53
N SER A 251 -31.47 10.07 29.27
CA SER A 251 -32.57 10.87 28.71
C SER A 251 -33.92 10.14 28.79
N PHE A 252 -33.97 8.84 28.50
CA PHE A 252 -35.22 8.07 28.62
C PHE A 252 -35.79 8.08 30.04
N VAL A 253 -34.96 8.04 31.08
CA VAL A 253 -35.41 8.17 32.48
C VAL A 253 -36.11 9.52 32.70
N TYR A 254 -35.59 10.62 32.14
CA TYR A 254 -36.22 11.94 32.23
C TYR A 254 -37.45 12.09 31.34
N TRP A 255 -37.51 11.43 30.17
CA TRP A 255 -38.70 11.40 29.31
C TRP A 255 -39.88 10.69 29.96
N PHE A 256 -39.64 9.68 30.79
CA PHE A 256 -40.66 9.04 31.63
C PHE A 256 -40.73 9.64 33.05
N GLY A 257 -39.97 10.71 33.31
CA GLY A 257 -39.93 11.40 34.60
C GLY A 257 -41.05 12.42 34.79
N PRO A 258 -41.16 13.04 35.99
CA PRO A 258 -42.20 14.03 36.28
C PRO A 258 -42.00 15.37 35.56
N GLN A 259 -40.80 15.64 35.04
CA GLN A 259 -40.46 16.84 34.26
C GLN A 259 -40.45 16.56 32.74
N ASN A 260 -41.27 15.60 32.30
CA ASN A 260 -41.47 15.39 30.87
C ASN A 260 -42.38 16.48 30.28
N LYS A 261 -42.30 16.63 28.96
CA LYS A 261 -43.21 17.41 28.16
C LYS A 261 -43.70 16.54 27.01
N GLU A 262 -45.02 16.49 26.85
CA GLU A 262 -45.66 15.79 25.76
C GLU A 262 -45.83 16.69 24.53
N VAL A 263 -45.51 16.15 23.35
CA VAL A 263 -45.63 16.82 22.05
C VAL A 263 -46.45 15.94 21.11
N ALA A 264 -47.48 16.51 20.47
CA ALA A 264 -48.43 15.84 19.58
C ALA A 264 -48.99 14.50 20.12
N GLY A 265 -49.40 14.48 21.39
CA GLY A 265 -50.10 13.35 22.03
C GLY A 265 -49.31 12.03 22.14
N ARG A 266 -47.99 12.05 21.92
CA ARG A 266 -47.19 10.81 21.95
C ARG A 266 -45.69 10.97 22.19
N TYR A 267 -45.07 12.04 21.72
CA TYR A 267 -43.64 12.26 21.92
C TYR A 267 -43.41 12.75 23.35
N LEU A 268 -42.50 12.12 24.07
CA LEU A 268 -42.09 12.51 25.42
C LEU A 268 -40.64 12.99 25.35
N ILE A 269 -40.42 14.24 25.75
CA ILE A 269 -39.09 14.85 25.85
C ILE A 269 -38.94 15.50 27.23
N SER A 270 -37.74 15.84 27.64
CA SER A 270 -37.53 16.71 28.80
C SER A 270 -36.60 17.86 28.40
N PRO A 271 -37.13 19.00 27.90
CA PRO A 271 -36.32 20.14 27.48
C PRO A 271 -35.40 20.68 28.59
N PHE A 272 -35.81 20.49 29.86
CA PHE A 272 -34.98 20.72 31.03
C PHE A 272 -33.66 19.95 30.94
N TYR A 273 -33.71 18.65 30.67
CA TYR A 273 -32.55 17.76 30.72
C TYR A 273 -31.86 17.55 29.36
N ASP A 274 -32.64 17.40 28.29
CA ASP A 274 -32.14 17.13 26.93
C ASP A 274 -31.31 18.30 26.36
N THR A 275 -31.61 19.55 26.76
CA THR A 275 -30.85 20.72 26.31
C THR A 275 -29.42 20.72 26.91
N PRO A 276 -29.21 20.61 28.24
CA PRO A 276 -27.90 20.30 28.83
C PRO A 276 -27.18 19.11 28.19
N VAL A 277 -27.89 17.99 27.96
CA VAL A 277 -27.34 16.78 27.32
C VAL A 277 -26.72 17.10 25.95
N PHE A 278 -27.44 17.80 25.07
CA PHE A 278 -26.94 18.15 23.75
C PHE A 278 -25.65 18.96 23.82
N TYR A 279 -25.63 20.05 24.59
CA TYR A 279 -24.45 20.92 24.69
C TYR A 279 -23.26 20.24 25.38
N ALA A 280 -23.52 19.38 26.38
CA ALA A 280 -22.45 18.63 27.05
C ALA A 280 -21.83 17.58 26.11
N TYR A 281 -22.64 16.94 25.27
CA TYR A 281 -22.16 15.96 24.27
C TYR A 281 -21.26 16.58 23.20
N LEU A 282 -21.42 17.87 22.86
CA LEU A 282 -20.52 18.56 21.91
C LEU A 282 -19.04 18.51 22.36
N SER A 283 -18.77 18.46 23.67
CA SER A 283 -17.41 18.39 24.22
C SER A 283 -16.66 17.10 23.86
N VAL A 284 -17.37 16.05 23.41
CA VAL A 284 -16.82 14.73 23.06
C VAL A 284 -16.25 14.68 21.64
N MET A 285 -16.67 15.60 20.76
CA MET A 285 -16.26 15.62 19.34
C MET A 285 -14.74 15.61 19.10
N PRO A 286 -13.90 16.37 19.85
CA PRO A 286 -12.45 16.37 19.64
C PRO A 286 -11.83 14.98 19.82
N THR A 287 -12.25 14.22 20.85
CA THR A 287 -11.71 12.88 21.10
C THR A 287 -12.11 11.88 20.03
N LEU A 288 -13.31 11.98 19.44
CA LEU A 288 -13.69 11.11 18.31
C LEU A 288 -12.73 11.29 17.12
N ILE A 289 -12.36 12.54 16.81
CA ILE A 289 -11.40 12.86 15.75
C ILE A 289 -10.00 12.36 16.13
N LEU A 290 -9.51 12.75 17.31
CA LEU A 290 -8.16 12.45 17.77
C LEU A 290 -7.92 10.94 17.92
N PHE A 291 -8.92 10.19 18.39
CA PHE A 291 -8.88 8.74 18.48
C PHE A 291 -8.66 8.10 17.11
N THR A 292 -9.41 8.52 16.09
CA THR A 292 -9.26 7.98 14.73
C THR A 292 -7.89 8.29 14.15
N VAL A 293 -7.32 9.49 14.41
CA VAL A 293 -5.93 9.80 14.03
C VAL A 293 -4.94 8.91 14.79
N ALA A 294 -4.92 8.98 16.12
CA ALA A 294 -3.93 8.29 16.96
C ALA A 294 -3.92 6.77 16.75
N VAL A 295 -5.09 6.16 16.56
CA VAL A 295 -5.19 4.74 16.21
C VAL A 295 -4.58 4.46 14.84
N GLU A 296 -4.99 5.15 13.77
CA GLU A 296 -4.53 4.84 12.40
C GLU A 296 -3.07 5.27 12.13
N THR A 297 -2.59 6.35 12.74
CA THR A 297 -1.23 6.86 12.52
C THR A 297 -0.20 6.21 13.44
N ASN A 298 -0.50 6.05 14.74
CA ASN A 298 0.52 5.72 15.74
C ASN A 298 0.37 4.28 16.25
N PHE A 299 -0.81 3.90 16.74
CA PHE A 299 -1.00 2.60 17.40
C PHE A 299 -1.14 1.41 16.41
N TYR A 300 -1.89 1.55 15.31
CA TYR A 300 -2.13 0.48 14.33
C TYR A 300 -0.84 -0.10 13.77
N GLU A 301 0.18 0.74 13.58
CA GLU A 301 1.49 0.32 13.07
C GLU A 301 2.23 -0.60 14.03
N LYS A 302 2.34 -0.22 15.30
CA LYS A 302 3.04 -1.00 16.32
C LYS A 302 2.30 -2.29 16.65
N PHE A 303 0.96 -2.24 16.68
CA PHE A 303 0.13 -3.44 16.73
C PHE A 303 0.38 -4.37 15.55
N ARG A 304 0.40 -3.83 14.32
CA ARG A 304 0.67 -4.63 13.12
C ARG A 304 2.07 -5.22 13.16
N GLY A 305 3.09 -4.46 13.55
CA GLY A 305 4.47 -4.95 13.69
C GLY A 305 4.57 -6.14 14.65
N TYR A 306 3.95 -6.06 15.82
CA TYR A 306 3.86 -7.17 16.77
C TYR A 306 3.19 -8.42 16.16
N TYR A 307 2.04 -8.29 15.48
CA TYR A 307 1.38 -9.44 14.85
C TYR A 307 2.08 -9.96 13.59
N ASP A 308 2.73 -9.11 12.81
CA ASP A 308 3.50 -9.52 11.63
C ASP A 308 4.76 -10.30 12.08
N LEU A 309 5.45 -9.90 13.15
CA LEU A 309 6.55 -10.66 13.76
C LEU A 309 6.12 -12.03 14.33
N ILE A 310 4.86 -12.18 14.78
CA ILE A 310 4.30 -13.46 15.25
C ILE A 310 3.93 -14.39 14.08
N ARG A 311 3.55 -13.81 12.93
CA ARG A 311 3.12 -14.58 11.74
C ARG A 311 4.28 -14.88 10.80
N GLN A 312 5.34 -14.10 10.86
CA GLN A 312 6.63 -14.30 10.20
C GLN A 312 7.61 -14.97 11.18
N ARG A 313 8.84 -15.29 10.76
CA ARG A 313 9.82 -15.99 11.61
C ARG A 313 10.53 -15.04 12.62
N GLY A 314 9.76 -14.24 13.37
CA GLY A 314 10.31 -13.37 14.42
C GLY A 314 10.84 -14.16 15.63
N THR A 315 11.95 -13.72 16.20
CA THR A 315 12.51 -14.30 17.43
C THR A 315 11.69 -13.89 18.66
N LEU A 316 11.80 -14.66 19.75
CA LEU A 316 11.14 -14.33 21.02
C LEU A 316 11.55 -12.94 21.57
N LYS A 317 12.79 -12.51 21.29
CA LYS A 317 13.29 -11.18 21.69
C LYS A 317 12.56 -10.07 20.93
N GLU A 318 12.51 -10.17 19.60
CA GLU A 318 11.82 -9.19 18.74
C GLU A 318 10.32 -9.12 19.04
N ILE A 319 9.64 -10.26 19.25
CA ILE A 319 8.22 -10.30 19.63
C ILE A 319 8.01 -9.61 20.99
N SER A 320 8.88 -9.86 21.98
CA SER A 320 8.84 -9.22 23.31
C SER A 320 9.10 -7.70 23.26
N GLU A 321 10.02 -7.26 22.40
CA GLU A 321 10.34 -5.85 22.19
C GLU A 321 9.22 -5.11 21.47
N ALA A 322 8.69 -5.66 20.37
CA ALA A 322 7.53 -5.12 19.67
C ALA A 322 6.27 -5.10 20.57
N ARG A 323 6.09 -6.11 21.43
CA ARG A 323 5.01 -6.11 22.44
C ARG A 323 5.17 -4.94 23.41
N LYS A 324 6.37 -4.73 23.97
CA LYS A 324 6.66 -3.61 24.89
C LYS A 324 6.48 -2.25 24.20
N GLU A 325 6.90 -2.13 22.94
CA GLU A 325 6.73 -0.91 22.15
C GLU A 325 5.25 -0.59 21.93
N MET A 326 4.48 -1.55 21.39
CA MET A 326 3.02 -1.43 21.22
C MET A 326 2.31 -1.09 22.54
N GLN A 327 2.72 -1.69 23.66
CA GLN A 327 2.18 -1.40 24.99
C GLN A 327 2.47 0.04 25.44
N ARG A 328 3.71 0.53 25.25
CA ARG A 328 4.10 1.91 25.56
C ARG A 328 3.36 2.91 24.68
N THR A 329 3.27 2.66 23.37
CA THR A 329 2.50 3.50 22.44
C THR A 329 1.03 3.54 22.85
N LEU A 330 0.38 2.39 23.09
CA LEU A 330 -1.03 2.34 23.51
C LEU A 330 -1.30 3.21 24.75
N ILE A 331 -0.46 3.11 25.78
CA ILE A 331 -0.60 3.90 27.01
C ILE A 331 -0.38 5.38 26.72
N ARG A 332 0.67 5.74 25.96
CA ARG A 332 0.97 7.13 25.60
C ARG A 332 -0.18 7.79 24.82
N GLU A 333 -0.68 7.14 23.78
CA GLU A 333 -1.79 7.67 22.97
C GLU A 333 -3.09 7.79 23.81
N LEU A 334 -3.36 6.81 24.70
CA LEU A 334 -4.52 6.87 25.59
C LEU A 334 -4.42 8.02 26.61
N THR A 335 -3.27 8.19 27.24
CA THR A 335 -3.02 9.31 28.18
C THR A 335 -3.18 10.65 27.46
N PHE A 336 -2.59 10.82 26.27
CA PHE A 336 -2.73 12.03 25.46
C PHE A 336 -4.20 12.34 25.09
N LEU A 337 -4.99 11.32 24.76
CA LEU A 337 -6.44 11.48 24.54
C LEU A 337 -7.18 11.91 25.82
N MET A 338 -6.84 11.34 26.97
CA MET A 338 -7.44 11.72 28.27
C MET A 338 -7.09 13.16 28.65
N GLU A 339 -5.83 13.56 28.53
CA GLU A 339 -5.35 14.93 28.80
C GLU A 339 -6.02 15.95 27.86
N THR A 340 -6.08 15.64 26.57
CA THR A 340 -6.68 16.53 25.58
C THR A 340 -8.19 16.65 25.77
N GLN A 341 -8.89 15.54 26.06
CA GLN A 341 -10.32 15.57 26.40
C GLN A 341 -10.58 16.37 27.67
N LEU A 342 -9.71 16.28 28.69
CA LEU A 342 -9.83 17.07 29.91
C LEU A 342 -9.69 18.56 29.62
N MET A 343 -8.72 18.95 28.77
CA MET A 343 -8.58 20.35 28.31
C MET A 343 -9.85 20.84 27.60
N PHE A 344 -10.41 20.07 26.66
CA PHE A 344 -11.67 20.44 26.00
C PHE A 344 -12.86 20.47 26.97
N THR A 345 -12.90 19.60 27.97
CA THR A 345 -13.92 19.60 29.04
C THR A 345 -13.84 20.88 29.87
N VAL A 346 -12.63 21.31 30.25
CA VAL A 346 -12.41 22.59 31.00
C VAL A 346 -12.75 23.81 30.13
N ILE A 347 -12.41 23.80 28.84
CA ILE A 347 -12.79 24.87 27.90
C ILE A 347 -14.32 24.92 27.74
N SER A 348 -14.98 23.78 27.55
CA SER A 348 -16.44 23.69 27.48
C SER A 348 -17.09 24.18 28.76
N LEU A 349 -16.53 23.87 29.94
CA LEU A 349 -17.03 24.35 31.23
C LEU A 349 -16.98 25.88 31.31
N ALA A 350 -15.83 26.49 31.01
CA ALA A 350 -15.63 27.93 31.06
C ALA A 350 -16.49 28.69 30.04
N LEU A 351 -16.61 28.16 28.81
CA LEU A 351 -17.49 28.71 27.79
C LEU A 351 -18.96 28.51 28.14
N GLY A 352 -19.33 27.35 28.69
CA GLY A 352 -20.70 27.00 29.05
C GLY A 352 -21.27 27.93 30.12
N ILE A 353 -20.54 28.11 31.22
CA ILE A 353 -20.90 29.03 32.32
C ILE A 353 -21.12 30.47 31.81
N LYS A 354 -20.35 30.90 30.81
CA LYS A 354 -20.46 32.27 30.24
C LYS A 354 -21.55 32.41 29.18
N LEU A 355 -21.69 31.45 28.28
CA LEU A 355 -22.50 31.58 27.06
C LEU A 355 -23.88 30.97 27.18
N LEU A 356 -24.05 29.86 27.90
CA LEU A 356 -25.35 29.18 27.99
C LEU A 356 -26.43 30.03 28.68
N PRO A 357 -26.14 30.81 29.74
CA PRO A 357 -27.12 31.76 30.29
C PRO A 357 -27.55 32.84 29.28
N MET A 358 -26.65 33.28 28.39
CA MET A 358 -26.99 34.22 27.30
C MET A 358 -27.89 33.59 26.23
N LEU A 359 -27.87 32.25 26.11
CA LEU A 359 -28.76 31.46 25.25
C LEU A 359 -30.06 31.03 25.95
N GLY A 360 -30.31 31.50 27.18
CA GLY A 360 -31.55 31.24 27.92
C GLY A 360 -31.54 30.02 28.84
N PHE A 361 -30.37 29.45 29.18
CA PHE A 361 -30.30 28.42 30.21
C PHE A 361 -30.70 28.96 31.58
N SER A 362 -31.53 28.20 32.30
CA SER A 362 -31.73 28.38 33.74
C SER A 362 -30.51 27.90 34.54
N MET A 363 -30.36 28.37 35.79
CA MET A 363 -29.26 27.94 36.67
C MET A 363 -29.27 26.42 36.90
N ASN A 364 -30.44 25.83 37.16
CA ASN A 364 -30.56 24.38 37.32
C ASN A 364 -30.11 23.60 36.07
N GLN A 365 -30.39 24.11 34.86
CA GLN A 365 -29.88 23.52 33.62
C GLN A 365 -28.37 23.68 33.45
N LEU A 366 -27.80 24.77 33.97
CA LEU A 366 -26.36 24.97 33.98
C LEU A 366 -25.68 24.00 34.95
N ASP A 367 -26.24 23.76 36.13
CA ASP A 367 -25.74 22.77 37.09
C ASP A 367 -25.75 21.35 36.48
N VAL A 368 -26.87 20.96 35.86
CA VAL A 368 -26.99 19.69 35.12
C VAL A 368 -25.97 19.60 33.99
N TYR A 369 -25.77 20.68 33.22
CA TYR A 369 -24.77 20.74 32.16
C TYR A 369 -23.35 20.49 32.71
N ILE A 370 -22.98 21.13 33.83
CA ILE A 370 -21.65 20.98 34.46
C ILE A 370 -21.40 19.51 34.86
N ILE A 371 -22.39 18.86 35.48
CA ILE A 371 -22.28 17.46 35.93
C ILE A 371 -22.22 16.52 34.72
N LEU A 372 -23.08 16.72 33.71
CA LEU A 372 -23.08 15.94 32.48
C LEU A 372 -21.78 16.08 31.69
N LEU A 373 -21.15 17.24 31.68
CA LEU A 373 -19.88 17.49 31.01
C LEU A 373 -18.77 16.59 31.58
N LEU A 374 -18.71 16.45 32.90
CA LEU A 374 -17.80 15.52 33.58
C LEU A 374 -18.19 14.04 33.36
N GLY A 375 -19.49 13.74 33.28
CA GLY A 375 -19.97 12.40 32.90
C GLY A 375 -19.55 12.01 31.49
N TYR A 376 -19.69 12.93 30.52
CA TYR A 376 -19.30 12.70 29.14
C TYR A 376 -17.78 12.58 28.96
N TYR A 377 -16.97 13.28 29.78
CA TYR A 377 -15.53 13.03 29.88
C TYR A 377 -15.22 11.55 30.18
N PHE A 378 -15.80 10.97 31.24
CA PHE A 378 -15.56 9.55 31.56
C PHE A 378 -16.18 8.59 30.54
N PHE A 379 -17.36 8.93 29.99
CA PHE A 379 -18.03 8.13 28.97
C PHE A 379 -17.16 7.96 27.73
N ILE A 380 -16.61 9.05 27.15
CA ILE A 380 -15.84 8.93 25.91
C ILE A 380 -14.54 8.14 26.11
N ILE A 381 -13.87 8.30 27.24
CA ILE A 381 -12.68 7.50 27.55
C ILE A 381 -13.04 6.02 27.70
N THR A 382 -14.17 5.70 28.35
CA THR A 382 -14.70 4.32 28.40
C THR A 382 -14.97 3.79 26.99
N PHE A 383 -15.61 4.57 26.12
CA PHE A 383 -15.93 4.20 24.74
C PHE A 383 -14.66 3.93 23.90
N VAL A 384 -13.66 4.81 23.99
CA VAL A 384 -12.33 4.65 23.37
C VAL A 384 -11.67 3.34 23.82
N ILE A 385 -11.67 3.05 25.12
CA ILE A 385 -11.07 1.81 25.65
C ILE A 385 -11.85 0.57 25.19
N MET A 386 -13.18 0.62 25.14
CA MET A 386 -13.99 -0.47 24.61
C MET A 386 -13.71 -0.74 23.13
N LEU A 387 -13.50 0.30 22.30
CA LEU A 387 -13.09 0.11 20.91
C LEU A 387 -11.69 -0.51 20.79
N LEU A 388 -10.74 -0.11 21.64
CA LEU A 388 -9.40 -0.72 21.71
C LEU A 388 -9.46 -2.19 22.17
N LEU A 389 -10.32 -2.54 23.12
CA LEU A 389 -10.56 -3.92 23.53
C LEU A 389 -11.18 -4.77 22.40
N LEU A 390 -12.11 -4.22 21.62
CA LEU A 390 -12.65 -4.89 20.43
C LEU A 390 -11.60 -5.09 19.33
N TYR A 391 -10.63 -4.18 19.23
CA TYR A 391 -9.51 -4.28 18.30
C TYR A 391 -8.57 -5.46 18.67
N TYR A 392 -8.46 -5.78 19.96
CA TYR A 392 -7.86 -7.02 20.48
C TYR A 392 -8.84 -8.23 20.53
N ASP A 393 -10.04 -8.12 19.95
CA ASP A 393 -11.11 -9.14 19.95
C ASP A 393 -11.69 -9.53 21.32
N ASP A 394 -11.49 -8.74 22.38
CA ASP A 394 -12.01 -8.96 23.75
C ASP A 394 -13.51 -8.66 23.90
N ARG A 395 -14.32 -9.36 23.12
CA ARG A 395 -15.77 -9.17 23.04
C ARG A 395 -16.49 -9.54 24.34
N LYS A 396 -15.91 -10.41 25.18
CA LYS A 396 -16.48 -10.76 26.48
C LYS A 396 -16.32 -9.61 27.48
N GLY A 397 -15.12 -9.03 27.57
CA GLY A 397 -14.89 -7.86 28.42
C GLY A 397 -15.78 -6.69 28.02
N VAL A 398 -15.84 -6.37 26.73
CA VAL A 398 -16.65 -5.25 26.22
C VAL A 398 -18.15 -5.48 26.42
N PHE A 399 -18.67 -6.68 26.19
CA PHE A 399 -20.09 -7.01 26.46
C PHE A 399 -20.47 -6.85 27.93
N MET A 400 -19.58 -7.25 28.84
CA MET A 400 -19.78 -7.04 30.29
C MET A 400 -19.76 -5.56 30.65
N ILE A 401 -18.76 -4.80 30.18
CA ILE A 401 -18.60 -3.38 30.53
C ILE A 401 -19.77 -2.55 29.98
N SER A 402 -20.19 -2.76 28.72
CA SER A 402 -21.32 -2.01 28.15
C SER A 402 -22.66 -2.38 28.81
N GLY A 403 -22.87 -3.64 29.18
CA GLY A 403 -24.05 -4.08 29.94
C GLY A 403 -24.09 -3.50 31.35
N VAL A 404 -22.96 -3.49 32.06
CA VAL A 404 -22.84 -2.85 33.39
C VAL A 404 -23.06 -1.34 33.27
N PHE A 405 -22.47 -0.67 32.28
CA PHE A 405 -22.68 0.76 32.05
C PHE A 405 -24.15 1.08 31.80
N LEU A 406 -24.84 0.32 30.94
CA LEU A 406 -26.28 0.49 30.71
C LEU A 406 -27.09 0.39 32.02
N VAL A 407 -26.92 -0.70 32.77
CA VAL A 407 -27.67 -0.93 34.02
C VAL A 407 -27.38 0.12 35.08
N LEU A 408 -26.11 0.49 35.27
CA LEU A 408 -25.72 1.53 36.23
C LEU A 408 -26.22 2.91 35.81
N ASN A 409 -26.18 3.24 34.51
CA ASN A 409 -26.67 4.52 34.01
C ASN A 409 -28.18 4.65 34.20
N THR A 410 -28.97 3.64 33.78
CA THR A 410 -30.42 3.62 34.05
C THR A 410 -30.72 3.73 35.55
N GLY A 411 -30.09 2.88 36.38
CA GLY A 411 -30.35 2.81 37.82
C GLY A 411 -29.97 4.08 38.56
N PHE A 412 -28.75 4.61 38.35
CA PHE A 412 -28.32 5.84 39.00
C PHE A 412 -29.03 7.07 38.46
N SER A 413 -29.45 7.13 37.18
CA SER A 413 -30.30 8.22 36.69
C SER A 413 -31.67 8.24 37.33
N ILE A 414 -32.29 7.08 37.59
CA ILE A 414 -33.56 7.01 38.33
C ILE A 414 -33.36 7.54 39.76
N LEU A 415 -32.31 7.07 40.45
CA LEU A 415 -32.00 7.53 41.80
C LEU A 415 -31.64 9.02 41.86
N SER A 416 -30.90 9.53 40.87
CA SER A 416 -30.49 10.94 40.83
C SER A 416 -31.68 11.86 40.55
N MET A 417 -32.58 11.47 39.64
CA MET A 417 -33.83 12.19 39.37
C MET A 417 -34.76 12.22 40.59
N LEU A 418 -34.94 11.08 41.28
CA LEU A 418 -35.76 11.00 42.50
C LEU A 418 -35.16 11.79 43.66
N GLY A 419 -33.83 11.90 43.72
CA GLY A 419 -33.11 12.69 44.74
C GLY A 419 -32.95 14.18 44.43
N GLY A 420 -33.33 14.65 43.23
CA GLY A 420 -33.11 16.03 42.79
C GLY A 420 -31.65 16.37 42.46
N TYR A 421 -30.82 15.37 42.20
CA TYR A 421 -29.39 15.48 41.86
C TYR A 421 -29.17 15.26 40.37
N ASP A 422 -29.82 16.04 39.53
CA ASP A 422 -29.92 15.75 38.10
C ASP A 422 -28.56 15.70 37.39
N GLY A 423 -28.39 14.70 36.50
CA GLY A 423 -27.12 14.44 35.81
C GLY A 423 -26.12 13.56 36.56
N TYR A 424 -26.17 13.46 37.90
CA TYR A 424 -25.20 12.64 38.67
C TYR A 424 -25.22 11.15 38.28
N GLY A 425 -26.37 10.61 37.86
CA GLY A 425 -26.48 9.21 37.44
C GLY A 425 -25.51 8.82 36.32
N MET A 426 -25.47 9.65 35.27
CA MET A 426 -24.56 9.49 34.13
C MET A 426 -23.09 9.65 34.54
N PHE A 427 -22.80 10.62 35.43
CA PHE A 427 -21.45 10.85 35.97
C PHE A 427 -20.92 9.63 36.73
N VAL A 428 -21.67 9.11 37.71
CA VAL A 428 -21.25 7.97 38.54
C VAL A 428 -21.16 6.69 37.71
N ALA A 429 -22.12 6.43 36.83
CA ALA A 429 -22.11 5.26 35.95
C ALA A 429 -20.88 5.26 35.01
N SER A 430 -20.58 6.41 34.39
CA SER A 430 -19.42 6.55 33.49
C SER A 430 -18.09 6.46 34.24
N PHE A 431 -18.00 7.01 35.45
CA PHE A 431 -16.80 6.89 36.29
C PHE A 431 -16.50 5.44 36.68
N ILE A 432 -17.52 4.67 37.08
CA ILE A 432 -17.34 3.24 37.38
C ILE A 432 -16.97 2.47 36.10
N ALA A 433 -17.61 2.79 34.97
CA ALA A 433 -17.33 2.13 33.70
C ALA A 433 -15.89 2.37 33.21
N VAL A 434 -15.33 3.57 33.35
CA VAL A 434 -13.94 3.85 32.92
C VAL A 434 -12.92 3.10 33.78
N LEU A 435 -13.15 2.94 35.09
CA LEU A 435 -12.29 2.16 35.97
C LEU A 435 -12.30 0.67 35.58
N LEU A 436 -13.48 0.11 35.31
CA LEU A 436 -13.62 -1.26 34.83
C LEU A 436 -12.95 -1.46 33.46
N ALA A 437 -13.10 -0.50 32.55
CA ALA A 437 -12.50 -0.54 31.21
C ALA A 437 -10.96 -0.45 31.25
N LEU A 438 -10.41 0.49 32.01
CA LEU A 438 -8.95 0.64 32.21
C LEU A 438 -8.36 -0.63 32.85
N GLY A 439 -8.97 -1.12 33.92
CA GLY A 439 -8.54 -2.36 34.57
C GLY A 439 -8.56 -3.55 33.60
N ARG A 440 -9.62 -3.69 32.80
CA ARG A 440 -9.73 -4.73 31.78
C ARG A 440 -8.66 -4.62 30.71
N LEU A 441 -8.42 -3.42 30.17
CA LEU A 441 -7.40 -3.16 29.15
C LEU A 441 -6.00 -3.51 29.66
N ILE A 442 -5.62 -3.05 30.85
CA ILE A 442 -4.30 -3.32 31.45
C ILE A 442 -4.09 -4.82 31.65
N ILE A 443 -5.09 -5.53 32.18
CA ILE A 443 -5.00 -6.99 32.40
C ILE A 443 -4.89 -7.73 31.05
N TYR A 444 -5.76 -7.42 30.09
CA TYR A 444 -5.79 -8.10 28.79
C TYR A 444 -4.47 -7.89 28.03
N VAL A 445 -4.00 -6.65 27.95
CA VAL A 445 -2.80 -6.27 27.20
C VAL A 445 -1.53 -6.81 27.86
N ARG A 446 -1.44 -6.89 29.19
CA ARG A 446 -0.31 -7.54 29.89
C ARG A 446 -0.17 -9.02 29.55
N SER A 447 -1.31 -9.70 29.32
CA SER A 447 -1.41 -11.12 28.98
C SER A 447 -1.67 -11.37 27.48
N ILE A 448 -1.34 -10.42 26.60
CA ILE A 448 -1.66 -10.51 25.16
C ILE A 448 -1.05 -11.74 24.48
N ASP A 449 0.15 -12.16 24.86
CA ASP A 449 0.80 -13.36 24.29
C ASP A 449 -0.05 -14.61 24.56
N TYR A 450 -0.56 -14.76 25.79
CA TYR A 450 -1.47 -15.85 26.16
C TYR A 450 -2.77 -15.80 25.35
N HIS A 451 -3.33 -14.60 25.13
CA HIS A 451 -4.53 -14.44 24.31
C HIS A 451 -4.27 -14.68 22.81
N THR A 452 -3.04 -14.44 22.34
CA THR A 452 -2.65 -14.64 20.93
C THR A 452 -2.38 -16.12 20.63
N PHE A 453 -1.58 -16.78 21.48
CA PHE A 453 -1.11 -18.15 21.26
C PHE A 453 -2.00 -19.21 21.93
N CYS A 454 -2.42 -19.01 23.18
CA CYS A 454 -3.01 -20.06 24.02
C CYS A 454 -4.55 -20.04 24.09
N ALA A 455 -5.20 -18.91 23.77
CA ALA A 455 -6.65 -18.79 23.83
C ALA A 455 -7.40 -19.37 22.61
N GLN A 456 -6.68 -19.84 21.58
CA GLN A 456 -7.28 -20.53 20.44
C GLN A 456 -7.51 -22.01 20.76
N PRO A 457 -8.67 -22.60 20.41
CA PRO A 457 -8.96 -23.99 20.71
C PRO A 457 -8.11 -24.93 19.82
N VAL A 458 -7.11 -25.58 20.43
CA VAL A 458 -6.12 -26.47 19.77
C VAL A 458 -6.78 -27.60 18.96
N ASN A 459 -7.93 -28.08 19.42
CA ASN A 459 -8.85 -28.86 18.60
C ASN A 459 -10.10 -28.02 18.35
N PRO A 460 -10.63 -27.96 17.11
CA PRO A 460 -12.00 -27.52 16.88
C PRO A 460 -12.91 -28.56 17.49
N VAL A 461 -13.22 -28.41 18.79
CA VAL A 461 -14.21 -29.21 19.48
C VAL A 461 -15.47 -29.11 18.63
N LYS A 462 -15.84 -30.22 17.97
CA LYS A 462 -17.20 -30.47 17.54
C LYS A 462 -18.02 -30.45 18.83
N ARG A 463 -18.39 -29.25 19.28
CA ARG A 463 -19.54 -29.09 20.17
C ARG A 463 -20.65 -29.75 19.40
N GLU A 464 -21.04 -30.94 19.87
CA GLU A 464 -22.27 -31.54 19.43
C GLU A 464 -23.31 -30.44 19.40
N ARG A 465 -24.01 -30.31 18.28
CA ARG A 465 -25.21 -29.49 18.23
C ARG A 465 -26.25 -30.17 19.13
N LYS A 466 -26.10 -30.04 20.46
CA LYS A 466 -27.24 -30.00 21.37
C LYS A 466 -28.17 -28.98 20.75
N ARG A 467 -29.28 -29.46 20.19
CA ARG A 467 -30.30 -28.68 19.47
C ARG A 467 -31.08 -27.80 20.45
N LEU A 468 -30.38 -26.96 21.22
CA LEU A 468 -30.95 -25.89 22.03
C LEU A 468 -31.40 -24.73 21.14
N PHE A 469 -30.76 -24.55 19.99
CA PHE A 469 -31.21 -23.64 18.93
C PHE A 469 -31.99 -24.42 17.88
N ARG A 470 -33.31 -24.52 18.09
CA ARG A 470 -34.28 -24.78 17.01
C ARG A 470 -34.42 -23.50 16.15
N PRO A 471 -34.72 -23.60 14.84
CA PRO A 471 -34.80 -22.44 13.95
C PRO A 471 -35.87 -21.38 14.29
N GLY A 472 -36.76 -21.65 15.26
CA GLY A 472 -37.72 -20.67 15.75
C GLY A 472 -37.17 -19.65 16.75
N LEU A 473 -35.92 -19.77 17.23
CA LEU A 473 -35.38 -18.81 18.20
C LEU A 473 -35.00 -17.45 17.59
N THR A 474 -34.75 -17.38 16.27
CA THR A 474 -34.65 -16.10 15.55
C THR A 474 -35.95 -15.33 15.64
N SER A 475 -37.10 -16.02 15.52
CA SER A 475 -38.43 -15.46 15.76
C SER A 475 -38.63 -15.02 17.21
N VAL A 476 -37.97 -15.65 18.20
CA VAL A 476 -38.05 -15.26 19.62
C VAL A 476 -37.13 -14.08 19.96
N THR A 477 -35.96 -13.96 19.34
CA THR A 477 -35.12 -12.75 19.49
C THR A 477 -35.67 -11.56 18.71
N LEU A 478 -36.30 -11.80 17.56
CA LEU A 478 -37.07 -10.78 16.85
C LEU A 478 -38.36 -10.45 17.61
N ALA A 479 -39.01 -11.44 18.25
CA ALA A 479 -40.11 -11.19 19.17
C ALA A 479 -39.66 -10.45 20.43
N ALA A 480 -38.44 -10.62 20.94
CA ALA A 480 -37.93 -9.80 22.05
C ALA A 480 -37.74 -8.34 21.62
N LEU A 481 -37.30 -8.11 20.37
CA LEU A 481 -37.30 -6.78 19.75
C LEU A 481 -38.72 -6.21 19.66
N ILE A 482 -39.69 -7.04 19.26
CA ILE A 482 -41.12 -6.69 19.12
C ILE A 482 -41.83 -6.57 20.49
N ILE A 483 -41.39 -7.24 21.55
CA ILE A 483 -41.96 -7.13 22.90
C ILE A 483 -41.39 -5.91 23.64
N LEU A 484 -40.17 -5.48 23.32
CA LEU A 484 -39.60 -4.20 23.76
C LEU A 484 -40.12 -2.99 22.95
N LEU A 485 -40.57 -3.19 21.71
CA LEU A 485 -41.07 -2.12 20.82
C LEU A 485 -42.59 -2.12 20.60
N THR A 486 -43.32 -3.17 20.99
CA THR A 486 -44.78 -3.28 20.80
C THR A 486 -45.44 -3.91 22.02
N GLY A 487 -46.16 -3.08 22.77
CA GLY A 487 -47.29 -3.58 23.55
C GLY A 487 -48.43 -3.93 22.58
N CYS A 488 -48.72 -5.23 22.45
CA CYS A 488 -49.92 -5.83 21.83
C CYS A 488 -50.09 -5.77 20.28
N MET A 489 -50.00 -6.98 19.66
CA MET A 489 -50.87 -7.60 18.62
C MET A 489 -51.70 -6.71 17.64
N GLY A 490 -51.92 -6.98 16.34
CA GLY A 490 -51.74 -8.13 15.41
C GLY A 490 -52.88 -8.10 14.34
N GLY A 491 -52.93 -8.77 13.18
CA GLY A 491 -52.00 -9.63 12.41
C GLY A 491 -52.71 -10.26 11.17
N GLY A 492 -51.97 -10.62 10.09
CA GLY A 492 -52.48 -11.13 8.78
C GLY A 492 -52.14 -10.18 7.60
N LEU A 493 -51.30 -10.51 6.60
CA LEU A 493 -51.44 -11.47 5.47
C LEU A 493 -52.57 -11.02 4.49
N GLU A 494 -52.40 -10.90 3.16
CA GLU A 494 -51.55 -11.66 2.19
C GLU A 494 -50.91 -10.81 1.05
N GLU A 495 -50.09 -11.47 0.21
CA GLU A 495 -49.33 -10.94 -0.93
C GLU A 495 -50.14 -10.77 -2.24
N LYS A 496 -49.59 -10.00 -3.21
CA LYS A 496 -49.47 -10.50 -4.59
C LYS A 496 -48.39 -9.80 -5.44
N THR A 497 -47.76 -10.61 -6.29
CA THR A 497 -46.64 -10.36 -7.21
C THR A 497 -47.08 -9.86 -8.59
N ALA A 498 -46.19 -9.18 -9.33
CA ALA A 498 -45.56 -9.73 -10.56
C ALA A 498 -44.71 -8.72 -11.38
N THR A 499 -43.56 -9.21 -11.91
CA THR A 499 -42.85 -8.87 -13.17
C THR A 499 -42.59 -7.40 -13.54
N GLU A 500 -41.34 -6.92 -13.55
CA GLU A 500 -40.25 -7.16 -14.54
C GLU A 500 -40.49 -6.61 -15.96
N ALA A 501 -39.65 -5.65 -16.37
CA ALA A 501 -39.41 -5.24 -17.75
C ALA A 501 -37.93 -4.82 -17.93
N ALA A 502 -37.35 -5.14 -19.09
CA ALA A 502 -35.90 -5.22 -19.32
C ALA A 502 -35.16 -3.88 -19.50
N ASN A 503 -33.84 -3.93 -19.27
CA ASN A 503 -32.86 -2.88 -19.57
C ASN A 503 -32.57 -2.75 -21.09
N PRO A 504 -32.15 -1.56 -21.54
CA PRO A 504 -31.11 -1.40 -22.57
C PRO A 504 -29.98 -0.46 -22.05
N PRO A 505 -28.92 -0.10 -22.81
CA PRO A 505 -27.59 -0.67 -22.57
C PRO A 505 -26.53 0.30 -22.02
N ILE A 506 -25.37 -0.25 -21.67
CA ILE A 506 -24.20 0.44 -21.10
C ILE A 506 -23.28 0.96 -22.23
N SER A 507 -22.63 2.11 -22.03
CA SER A 507 -21.56 2.63 -22.90
C SER A 507 -20.21 2.70 -22.16
N ASP A 508 -19.32 1.77 -22.53
CA ASP A 508 -17.86 1.82 -22.65
C ASP A 508 -16.94 2.37 -21.54
N SER A 509 -16.00 1.50 -21.15
CA SER A 509 -14.81 1.79 -20.35
C SER A 509 -13.55 1.72 -21.22
N VAL A 510 -12.59 2.62 -21.01
CA VAL A 510 -11.32 2.67 -21.77
C VAL A 510 -10.36 1.55 -21.34
N ASN A 511 -9.89 0.74 -22.30
CA ASN A 511 -8.79 -0.21 -22.13
C ASN A 511 -7.45 0.51 -21.88
N GLN A 512 -6.63 -0.03 -20.98
CA GLN A 512 -5.21 0.36 -20.82
C GLN A 512 -4.31 -0.82 -21.20
N ASP A 513 -4.02 -0.96 -22.50
CA ASP A 513 -3.18 -2.04 -23.02
C ASP A 513 -1.68 -1.69 -23.11
N LYS A 514 -1.28 -0.43 -22.83
CA LYS A 514 0.11 0.07 -22.90
C LYS A 514 0.62 0.63 -21.58
N LEU A 515 1.94 0.62 -21.38
CA LEU A 515 2.60 1.36 -20.29
C LEU A 515 2.47 2.86 -20.52
N ASN A 516 1.88 3.58 -19.58
CA ASN A 516 1.69 5.02 -19.64
C ASN A 516 2.25 5.69 -18.39
N GLU A 517 3.22 6.58 -18.60
CA GLU A 517 3.98 7.31 -17.57
C GLU A 517 3.84 8.81 -17.81
N ASP A 518 3.81 9.60 -16.73
CA ASP A 518 3.92 11.05 -16.82
C ASP A 518 5.39 11.51 -17.00
N LYS A 519 5.84 11.58 -18.25
CA LYS A 519 7.21 12.02 -18.63
C LYS A 519 7.60 13.42 -18.11
N ARG A 520 6.64 14.26 -17.69
CA ARG A 520 6.94 15.58 -17.09
C ARG A 520 7.72 15.50 -15.79
N ILE A 521 7.85 14.31 -15.19
CA ILE A 521 8.71 14.10 -14.03
C ILE A 521 10.17 14.48 -14.31
N TYR A 522 10.66 14.22 -15.54
CA TYR A 522 12.04 14.49 -15.96
C TYR A 522 12.31 15.97 -16.25
N GLU A 523 11.28 16.78 -16.55
CA GLU A 523 11.40 18.24 -16.74
C GLU A 523 11.95 18.97 -15.50
N ARG A 524 11.94 18.31 -14.34
CA ARG A 524 12.49 18.82 -13.08
C ARG A 524 13.99 18.55 -12.93
N ASP A 525 14.57 17.66 -13.74
CA ASP A 525 15.97 17.29 -13.63
C ASP A 525 16.87 18.22 -14.46
N ASN A 526 17.69 19.00 -13.75
CA ASN A 526 18.73 19.80 -14.40
C ASN A 526 19.97 18.95 -14.70
N ASP A 527 20.00 18.40 -15.91
CA ASP A 527 21.11 17.63 -16.51
C ASP A 527 22.48 18.30 -16.51
N SER A 528 22.50 19.65 -16.48
CA SER A 528 23.73 20.46 -16.51
C SER A 528 24.25 20.85 -15.12
N SER A 529 23.65 20.32 -14.05
CA SER A 529 23.96 20.67 -12.66
C SER A 529 24.61 19.53 -11.87
N VAL A 530 25.31 19.91 -10.80
CA VAL A 530 25.85 18.98 -9.78
C VAL A 530 25.30 19.40 -8.44
N ASP A 531 24.52 18.54 -7.80
CA ASP A 531 24.05 18.77 -6.43
C ASP A 531 25.21 18.49 -5.45
N THR A 532 25.38 19.29 -4.40
CA THR A 532 26.42 19.05 -3.39
C THR A 532 25.81 18.52 -2.09
N LEU A 533 26.18 17.29 -1.73
CA LEU A 533 25.71 16.62 -0.52
C LEU A 533 26.82 16.50 0.52
N TYR A 534 26.46 16.80 1.76
CA TYR A 534 27.29 16.67 2.96
C TYR A 534 26.71 15.56 3.83
N LEU A 535 27.53 14.54 4.11
CA LEU A 535 27.17 13.39 4.93
C LEU A 535 28.00 13.40 6.22
N THR A 536 27.39 13.66 7.37
CA THR A 536 28.03 13.47 8.68
C THR A 536 27.66 12.10 9.22
N VAL A 537 28.62 11.19 9.30
CA VAL A 537 28.45 9.83 9.85
C VAL A 537 28.65 9.87 11.36
N LEU A 538 27.78 9.22 12.13
CA LEU A 538 27.70 9.32 13.60
C LEU A 538 28.20 8.04 14.30
N GLU A 539 28.46 8.12 15.62
CA GLU A 539 28.77 6.94 16.46
C GLU A 539 27.54 6.04 16.54
N GLY A 540 27.67 4.78 16.12
CA GLY A 540 26.56 3.82 16.14
C GLY A 540 26.26 3.27 17.53
N GLU A 541 25.05 2.74 17.74
CA GLU A 541 24.66 2.13 19.01
C GLU A 541 25.56 0.93 19.39
N LYS A 542 26.03 0.92 20.64
CA LYS A 542 26.84 -0.16 21.20
C LYS A 542 25.98 -1.39 21.50
N LYS A 543 25.97 -2.36 20.59
CA LYS A 543 25.35 -3.67 20.82
C LYS A 543 26.13 -4.44 21.89
N GLU A 544 25.43 -5.12 22.80
CA GLU A 544 26.06 -5.96 23.83
C GLU A 544 27.03 -6.97 23.20
N GLY A 545 28.32 -6.84 23.53
CA GLY A 545 29.38 -7.76 23.09
C GLY A 545 30.11 -7.39 21.78
N ALA A 546 29.77 -6.29 21.10
CA ALA A 546 30.46 -5.87 19.88
C ALA A 546 30.76 -4.35 19.84
N ALA A 547 31.87 -3.98 19.20
CA ALA A 547 32.16 -2.58 18.89
C ALA A 547 31.12 -2.03 17.87
N PRO A 548 30.76 -0.74 17.93
CA PRO A 548 29.91 -0.12 16.94
C PRO A 548 30.62 -0.07 15.57
N LEU A 549 29.86 -0.23 14.49
CA LEU A 549 30.40 -0.24 13.13
C LEU A 549 30.92 1.16 12.76
N THR A 550 32.23 1.29 12.53
CA THR A 550 32.81 2.58 12.09
C THR A 550 32.70 2.77 10.59
N TRP A 551 32.84 4.01 10.12
CA TRP A 551 32.94 4.32 8.69
C TRP A 551 34.14 3.62 8.02
N TYR A 552 35.24 3.45 8.77
CA TYR A 552 36.42 2.70 8.35
C TYR A 552 36.10 1.21 8.10
N ASP A 553 35.29 0.60 8.97
CA ASP A 553 34.86 -0.80 8.88
C ASP A 553 33.84 -1.00 7.76
N LEU A 554 32.82 -0.13 7.67
CA LEU A 554 31.81 -0.17 6.60
C LEU A 554 32.48 -0.13 5.22
N ASN A 555 33.52 0.69 5.04
CA ASN A 555 34.29 0.77 3.78
C ASN A 555 35.18 -0.47 3.50
N ARG A 556 35.32 -1.40 4.45
CA ARG A 556 36.10 -2.64 4.33
C ARG A 556 35.25 -3.89 4.10
N ILE A 557 33.95 -3.83 4.32
CA ILE A 557 33.03 -4.91 3.93
C ILE A 557 33.20 -5.20 2.43
N ARG A 558 33.57 -6.45 2.11
CA ARG A 558 33.73 -6.95 0.73
C ARG A 558 32.62 -7.91 0.35
N SER A 559 32.21 -8.77 1.28
CA SER A 559 31.14 -9.72 1.05
C SER A 559 29.83 -9.02 0.74
N ARG A 560 29.06 -9.55 -0.22
CA ARG A 560 27.66 -9.15 -0.45
C ARG A 560 26.71 -9.70 0.62
N MET A 561 27.15 -10.73 1.37
CA MET A 561 26.38 -11.34 2.46
C MET A 561 26.55 -10.61 3.80
N GLU A 562 27.54 -9.73 3.89
CA GLU A 562 27.76 -8.86 5.04
C GLU A 562 27.01 -7.54 4.83
N GLU A 563 26.05 -7.26 5.69
CA GLU A 563 25.31 -6.01 5.71
C GLU A 563 25.71 -5.15 6.91
N GLY A 564 25.68 -3.84 6.71
CA GLY A 564 25.99 -2.85 7.73
C GLY A 564 25.42 -1.49 7.33
N SER A 565 24.93 -0.76 8.32
CA SER A 565 24.45 0.61 8.18
C SER A 565 24.89 1.44 9.37
N ILE A 566 25.23 2.70 9.14
CA ILE A 566 25.60 3.66 10.18
C ILE A 566 24.64 4.85 10.11
N ASP A 567 24.27 5.37 11.27
CA ASP A 567 23.48 6.60 11.38
C ASP A 567 24.24 7.81 10.83
N ALA A 568 23.52 8.69 10.16
CA ALA A 568 24.10 9.85 9.51
C ALA A 568 23.15 11.05 9.45
N ILE A 569 23.74 12.22 9.24
CA ILE A 569 23.05 13.46 8.88
C ILE A 569 23.40 13.76 7.42
N LEU A 570 22.42 13.66 6.52
CA LEU A 570 22.51 14.12 5.14
C LEU A 570 22.03 15.58 5.05
N GLN A 571 22.83 16.41 4.40
CA GLN A 571 22.57 17.84 4.23
C GLN A 571 22.98 18.29 2.81
N GLU A 572 22.33 19.32 2.29
CA GLU A 572 22.76 20.03 1.08
C GLU A 572 23.62 21.25 1.43
N GLY A 573 24.58 21.58 0.57
CA GLY A 573 25.49 22.71 0.82
C GLY A 573 26.17 23.28 -0.42
N THR A 574 27.27 24.01 -0.20
CA THR A 574 28.03 24.65 -1.28
C THR A 574 29.09 23.73 -1.89
N ALA A 575 29.31 23.79 -3.20
CA ALA A 575 30.30 22.95 -3.91
C ALA A 575 31.79 23.20 -3.51
N ASN A 576 32.06 24.26 -2.76
CA ASN A 576 33.42 24.64 -2.33
C ASN A 576 33.89 24.00 -1.01
N GLY A 577 33.16 23.02 -0.47
CA GLY A 577 33.51 22.33 0.78
C GLY A 577 33.25 23.14 2.06
N SER A 578 32.64 24.33 1.99
CA SER A 578 32.39 25.19 3.18
C SER A 578 31.32 24.67 4.13
N GLY A 579 30.52 23.68 3.73
CA GLY A 579 29.50 23.04 4.57
C GLY A 579 28.07 23.19 4.05
N PRO A 580 27.09 22.74 4.86
CA PRO A 580 25.65 22.89 4.59
C PRO A 580 25.20 24.35 4.42
N THR A 581 24.22 24.58 3.54
CA THR A 581 23.71 25.92 3.22
C THR A 581 22.39 26.21 3.96
N PRO A 582 22.22 27.38 4.61
CA PRO A 582 20.97 27.76 5.25
C PRO A 582 19.76 27.69 4.30
N GLY A 583 18.75 26.91 4.67
CA GLY A 583 17.51 26.74 3.90
C GLY A 583 17.53 25.57 2.90
N SER A 584 18.68 24.94 2.66
CA SER A 584 18.78 23.72 1.85
C SER A 584 18.40 22.47 2.64
N PHE A 585 18.22 21.33 1.97
CA PHE A 585 17.76 20.09 2.60
C PHE A 585 18.66 19.68 3.79
N GLY A 586 18.04 19.25 4.89
CA GLY A 586 18.74 18.76 6.08
C GLY A 586 19.53 19.81 6.89
N TYR A 587 19.60 21.08 6.48
CA TYR A 587 20.46 22.09 7.13
C TYR A 587 20.27 22.19 8.66
N SER A 588 19.03 22.17 9.14
CA SER A 588 18.70 22.28 10.56
C SER A 588 18.83 20.98 11.37
N SER A 589 19.17 19.86 10.74
CA SER A 589 19.31 18.56 11.42
C SER A 589 20.52 18.54 12.36
N GLN A 590 20.28 18.27 13.64
CA GLN A 590 21.32 18.07 14.67
C GLN A 590 21.47 16.60 15.10
N GLU A 591 20.49 15.76 14.73
CA GLU A 591 20.44 14.32 15.00
C GLU A 591 20.38 13.53 13.69
N ALA A 592 20.56 12.20 13.79
CA ALA A 592 20.51 11.29 12.64
C ALA A 592 19.22 11.46 11.82
N ASN A 593 19.37 11.90 10.57
CA ASN A 593 18.26 12.08 9.62
C ASN A 593 18.28 11.02 8.49
N ALA A 594 19.32 10.19 8.44
CA ALA A 594 19.51 9.13 7.46
C ALA A 594 20.30 7.95 8.04
N HIS A 595 20.27 6.82 7.34
CA HIS A 595 21.21 5.71 7.52
C HIS A 595 22.00 5.53 6.22
N VAL A 596 23.33 5.36 6.30
CA VAL A 596 24.20 5.07 5.15
C VAL A 596 24.68 3.62 5.18
N SER A 597 24.70 2.96 4.01
CA SER A 597 25.11 1.57 3.82
C SER A 597 25.87 1.40 2.49
N LEU A 598 26.64 0.30 2.34
CA LEU A 598 27.31 0.00 1.08
C LEU A 598 26.34 -0.48 0.00
N ARG A 599 26.53 0.03 -1.22
CA ARG A 599 25.75 -0.34 -2.41
C ARG A 599 26.58 -1.15 -3.41
N GLY A 600 25.90 -2.06 -4.12
CA GLY A 600 26.45 -2.85 -5.22
C GLY A 600 26.94 -4.23 -4.79
N SER A 601 27.41 -5.01 -5.77
CA SER A 601 28.01 -6.33 -5.60
C SER A 601 29.50 -6.28 -5.97
N SER A 602 29.85 -6.32 -7.26
CA SER A 602 31.24 -6.17 -7.76
C SER A 602 31.88 -4.85 -7.34
N THR A 603 31.13 -3.75 -7.32
CA THR A 603 31.62 -2.44 -6.85
C THR A 603 31.95 -2.39 -5.35
N ARG A 604 31.59 -3.41 -4.55
CA ARG A 604 32.11 -3.60 -3.19
C ARG A 604 33.57 -4.03 -3.15
N TYR A 605 34.21 -4.35 -4.27
CA TYR A 605 35.65 -4.65 -4.32
C TYR A 605 36.51 -3.44 -4.74
N ALA A 606 35.97 -2.49 -5.51
CA ALA A 606 36.67 -1.27 -5.97
C ALA A 606 37.23 -0.40 -4.83
N SER A 607 38.25 0.43 -5.06
CA SER A 607 38.80 1.29 -3.99
C SER A 607 37.80 2.36 -3.50
N GLN A 608 37.11 3.02 -4.44
CA GLN A 608 36.05 3.98 -4.13
C GLN A 608 34.69 3.26 -4.03
N ARG A 609 33.99 3.38 -2.89
CA ARG A 609 32.68 2.73 -2.66
C ARG A 609 31.53 3.49 -3.32
N SER A 610 30.45 2.75 -3.61
CA SER A 610 29.11 3.31 -3.85
C SER A 610 28.26 3.18 -2.59
N TYR A 611 27.33 4.11 -2.37
CA TYR A 611 26.54 4.18 -1.13
C TYR A 611 25.03 4.14 -1.39
N LYS A 612 24.29 3.63 -0.42
CA LYS A 612 22.83 3.73 -0.34
C LYS A 612 22.48 4.46 0.94
N ILE A 613 21.88 5.64 0.79
CA ILE A 613 21.50 6.53 1.89
C ILE A 613 19.98 6.50 1.99
N LYS A 614 19.44 6.06 3.13
CA LYS A 614 18.01 5.96 3.39
C LYS A 614 17.61 7.01 4.44
N LEU A 615 16.81 7.99 4.03
CA LEU A 615 16.29 9.05 4.90
C LEU A 615 15.30 8.49 5.93
N ASN A 616 15.44 8.95 7.17
CA ASN A 616 14.55 8.66 8.29
C ASN A 616 13.17 9.29 8.04
N ASP A 617 12.10 8.75 8.60
CA ASP A 617 10.74 9.18 8.25
C ASP A 617 10.47 10.66 8.57
N GLN A 618 11.14 11.17 9.60
CA GLN A 618 11.11 12.57 10.06
C GLN A 618 11.95 13.52 9.19
N ALA A 619 12.88 13.03 8.37
CA ALA A 619 13.80 13.85 7.59
C ALA A 619 13.17 14.49 6.34
N GLY A 620 11.90 14.21 6.05
CA GLY A 620 11.26 14.56 4.79
C GLY A 620 11.70 13.66 3.63
N LEU A 621 11.70 14.22 2.42
CA LEU A 621 12.16 13.58 1.19
C LEU A 621 13.13 14.52 0.46
N TRP A 622 14.18 13.98 -0.13
CA TRP A 622 15.07 14.71 -1.02
C TRP A 622 14.64 14.44 -2.46
N ASN A 623 14.26 15.48 -3.22
CA ASN A 623 13.76 15.37 -4.60
C ASN A 623 12.65 14.31 -4.80
N ASP A 624 11.71 14.24 -3.86
CA ASP A 624 10.60 13.25 -3.78
C ASP A 624 11.05 11.79 -3.57
N GLN A 625 12.30 11.58 -3.14
CA GLN A 625 12.90 10.28 -2.86
C GLN A 625 13.26 10.12 -1.37
N ARG A 626 13.09 8.90 -0.84
CA ARG A 626 13.51 8.50 0.52
C ARG A 626 14.85 7.75 0.53
N THR A 627 15.24 7.17 -0.59
CA THR A 627 16.43 6.32 -0.72
C THR A 627 17.26 6.82 -1.89
N LEU A 628 18.42 7.39 -1.60
CA LEU A 628 19.36 7.90 -2.58
C LEU A 628 20.41 6.81 -2.82
N ASN A 629 20.49 6.33 -4.07
CA ASN A 629 21.58 5.47 -4.50
C ASN A 629 22.68 6.34 -5.11
N LEU A 630 23.82 6.47 -4.44
CA LEU A 630 24.99 7.19 -4.95
C LEU A 630 25.96 6.17 -5.56
N ASN A 631 25.88 5.99 -6.88
CA ASN A 631 26.82 5.15 -7.62
C ASN A 631 28.11 5.93 -7.90
N LYS A 632 29.24 5.28 -7.65
CA LYS A 632 30.57 5.87 -7.91
C LYS A 632 31.08 5.60 -9.33
N HIS A 633 30.58 4.53 -9.97
CA HIS A 633 31.01 4.08 -11.29
C HIS A 633 32.53 3.90 -11.40
N ALA A 634 33.12 3.18 -10.43
CA ALA A 634 34.57 3.05 -10.28
C ALA A 634 35.28 2.36 -11.47
N TYR A 635 34.55 1.65 -12.33
CA TYR A 635 35.08 0.97 -13.52
C TYR A 635 34.77 1.72 -14.83
N ASP A 636 33.96 2.78 -14.80
CA ASP A 636 33.68 3.65 -15.96
C ASP A 636 34.65 4.85 -15.94
N PRO A 637 35.62 4.94 -16.86
CA PRO A 637 36.56 6.07 -16.92
C PRO A 637 35.85 7.38 -17.26
N SER A 638 34.72 7.34 -17.97
CA SER A 638 33.93 8.52 -18.37
C SER A 638 33.06 9.10 -17.24
N ARG A 639 32.69 8.25 -16.27
CA ARG A 639 31.69 8.48 -15.20
C ARG A 639 30.31 8.94 -15.69
N LEU A 640 29.97 8.75 -16.97
CA LEU A 640 28.69 9.20 -17.55
C LEU A 640 27.80 8.09 -18.14
N ARG A 641 28.33 6.89 -18.40
CA ARG A 641 27.63 5.86 -19.20
C ARG A 641 26.23 5.55 -18.69
N ASN A 642 26.07 5.42 -17.38
CA ASN A 642 24.78 5.12 -16.76
C ASN A 642 23.76 6.26 -16.89
N LYS A 643 24.19 7.51 -16.63
CA LYS A 643 23.33 8.71 -16.75
C LYS A 643 22.90 8.90 -18.20
N LEU A 644 23.85 8.81 -19.14
CA LEU A 644 23.57 8.86 -20.58
C LEU A 644 22.49 7.86 -20.99
N SER A 645 22.56 6.61 -20.54
CA SER A 645 21.55 5.58 -20.85
C SER A 645 20.17 5.95 -20.32
N PHE A 646 20.05 6.28 -19.02
CA PHE A 646 18.77 6.62 -18.42
C PHE A 646 18.15 7.88 -19.04
N ASP A 647 18.95 8.93 -19.26
CA ASP A 647 18.46 10.19 -19.83
C ASP A 647 18.01 10.05 -21.30
N LEU A 648 18.48 9.03 -22.03
CA LEU A 648 17.96 8.68 -23.35
C LEU A 648 16.58 8.02 -23.24
N PHE A 649 16.39 7.07 -22.32
CA PHE A 649 15.08 6.42 -22.05
C PHE A 649 13.99 7.41 -21.61
N GLU A 650 14.33 8.56 -21.05
CA GLU A 650 13.36 9.62 -20.73
C GLU A 650 12.57 10.06 -21.96
N THR A 651 13.23 10.16 -23.12
CA THR A 651 12.64 10.65 -24.37
C THR A 651 11.81 9.62 -25.13
N ILE A 652 12.00 8.33 -24.85
CA ILE A 652 11.38 7.22 -25.61
C ILE A 652 9.95 6.95 -25.08
N PRO A 653 8.93 6.83 -25.96
CA PRO A 653 7.56 6.53 -25.55
C PRO A 653 7.40 5.09 -25.01
N ASN A 654 6.35 4.85 -24.23
CA ASN A 654 5.91 3.52 -23.75
C ASN A 654 6.98 2.73 -22.93
N ILE A 655 8.04 3.39 -22.46
CA ILE A 655 9.06 2.85 -21.55
C ILE A 655 9.40 3.89 -20.48
N THR A 656 9.72 3.42 -19.28
CA THR A 656 10.07 4.28 -18.13
C THR A 656 11.57 4.28 -17.88
N SER A 657 12.10 5.41 -17.42
CA SER A 657 13.49 5.58 -16.98
C SER A 657 13.58 5.82 -15.48
N LEU A 658 14.81 5.93 -14.97
CA LEU A 658 15.11 6.31 -13.60
C LEU A 658 15.72 7.70 -13.62
N ARG A 659 15.23 8.62 -12.80
CA ARG A 659 15.86 9.94 -12.66
C ARG A 659 17.30 9.81 -12.21
N THR A 660 18.21 10.54 -12.87
CA THR A 660 19.62 10.57 -12.49
C THR A 660 20.19 11.98 -12.37
N ARG A 661 21.06 12.19 -11.38
CA ARG A 661 21.64 13.50 -11.07
C ARG A 661 23.12 13.36 -10.73
N PHE A 662 23.97 14.29 -11.18
CA PHE A 662 25.35 14.34 -10.71
C PHE A 662 25.40 14.88 -9.27
N VAL A 663 26.20 14.23 -8.42
CA VAL A 663 26.35 14.57 -7.01
C VAL A 663 27.82 14.70 -6.64
N HIS A 664 28.21 15.82 -6.03
CA HIS A 664 29.50 15.95 -5.34
C HIS A 664 29.30 15.63 -3.85
N LEU A 665 29.99 14.61 -3.35
CA LEU A 665 29.81 14.14 -1.97
C LEU A 665 30.98 14.57 -1.08
N PHE A 666 30.65 15.19 0.05
CA PHE A 666 31.56 15.45 1.17
C PHE A 666 31.17 14.60 2.38
N VAL A 667 32.14 13.98 3.05
CA VAL A 667 31.89 13.11 4.23
C VAL A 667 32.66 13.60 5.45
N LYS A 668 31.97 13.75 6.59
CA LYS A 668 32.58 13.95 7.92
C LYS A 668 32.34 12.68 8.75
N ASP A 669 33.39 12.09 9.28
CA ASP A 669 33.32 10.83 10.02
C ASP A 669 33.47 11.05 11.54
N LEU A 670 32.37 10.93 12.28
CA LEU A 670 32.33 10.96 13.75
C LEU A 670 32.03 9.58 14.35
N SER A 671 32.15 8.50 13.56
CA SER A 671 31.74 7.14 13.97
C SER A 671 32.58 6.50 15.08
N GLU A 672 33.80 7.01 15.28
CA GLU A 672 34.72 6.64 16.37
C GLU A 672 34.50 7.49 17.65
N GLY A 673 33.51 8.37 17.64
CA GLY A 673 33.24 9.36 18.70
C GLY A 673 33.97 10.70 18.47
N GLY A 674 33.40 11.78 19.01
CA GLY A 674 33.96 13.12 18.95
C GLY A 674 32.90 14.24 18.90
N ALA A 675 33.32 15.48 19.18
CA ALA A 675 32.44 16.63 19.03
C ALA A 675 32.19 16.95 17.54
N ALA A 676 31.04 17.57 17.19
CA ALA A 676 30.65 17.85 15.81
C ALA A 676 31.66 18.65 14.95
N ASN A 677 32.60 19.34 15.61
CA ASN A 677 33.67 20.14 14.99
C ASN A 677 35.06 19.46 15.06
N SER A 678 35.17 18.20 15.48
CA SER A 678 36.47 17.53 15.69
C SER A 678 37.17 17.07 14.41
N LYS A 679 36.41 16.75 13.35
CA LYS A 679 36.94 16.36 12.03
C LYS A 679 36.35 17.26 10.92
N PRO A 680 37.14 17.62 9.89
CA PRO A 680 36.64 18.34 8.72
C PRO A 680 35.78 17.45 7.82
N PHE A 681 35.08 18.06 6.87
CA PHE A 681 34.52 17.33 5.73
C PHE A 681 35.64 16.97 4.75
N ILE A 682 35.63 15.72 4.27
CA ILE A 682 36.57 15.18 3.28
C ILE A 682 35.82 15.07 1.94
N ASP A 683 36.48 15.46 0.85
CA ASP A 683 35.96 15.33 -0.51
C ASP A 683 35.99 13.86 -0.98
N TYR A 684 34.84 13.30 -1.38
CA TYR A 684 34.71 11.94 -1.95
C TYR A 684 34.50 11.96 -3.48
N GLY A 685 34.52 13.13 -4.10
CA GLY A 685 34.44 13.33 -5.54
C GLY A 685 33.04 13.16 -6.13
N LEU A 686 32.98 12.91 -7.43
CA LEU A 686 31.75 12.81 -8.20
C LEU A 686 31.05 11.45 -8.04
N PHE A 687 29.73 11.48 -7.93
CA PHE A 687 28.82 10.33 -7.94
C PHE A 687 27.67 10.60 -8.91
N THR A 688 27.00 9.55 -9.34
CA THR A 688 25.68 9.63 -9.99
C THR A 688 24.63 9.15 -8.99
N GLN A 689 23.70 10.02 -8.64
CA GLN A 689 22.48 9.65 -7.95
C GLN A 689 21.54 8.96 -8.92
N ILE A 690 20.98 7.81 -8.53
CA ILE A 690 20.01 7.04 -9.32
C ILE A 690 18.76 6.83 -8.46
N GLU A 691 17.58 7.07 -9.01
CA GLU A 691 16.32 6.81 -8.31
C GLU A 691 16.20 5.35 -7.87
N GLN A 692 15.63 5.12 -6.68
CA GLN A 692 15.38 3.78 -6.17
C GLN A 692 14.06 3.24 -6.75
N PRO A 693 14.07 2.23 -7.65
CA PRO A 693 12.86 1.57 -8.11
C PRO A 693 12.21 0.84 -6.93
N ASN A 694 11.08 1.37 -6.50
CA ASN A 694 10.27 0.91 -5.39
C ASN A 694 8.86 1.53 -5.53
N LYS A 695 8.01 1.32 -4.52
CA LYS A 695 6.66 1.92 -4.45
C LYS A 695 6.61 3.46 -4.64
N GLN A 696 7.58 4.21 -4.15
CA GLN A 696 7.61 5.67 -4.30
C GLN A 696 8.02 6.08 -5.72
N PHE A 697 8.96 5.37 -6.35
CA PHE A 697 9.25 5.51 -7.79
C PHE A 697 7.99 5.28 -8.64
N LEU A 698 7.30 4.12 -8.48
CA LEU A 698 6.07 3.85 -9.23
C LEU A 698 5.04 4.98 -9.07
N LYS A 699 4.82 5.44 -7.83
CA LYS A 699 3.95 6.59 -7.52
C LYS A 699 4.39 7.90 -8.17
N ASN A 700 5.70 8.20 -8.17
CA ASN A 700 6.25 9.42 -8.74
C ASN A 700 6.02 9.47 -10.26
N HIS A 701 6.24 8.33 -10.93
CA HIS A 701 6.09 8.13 -12.38
C HIS A 701 4.64 7.86 -12.82
N TRP A 702 3.64 8.09 -11.96
CA TRP A 702 2.20 7.82 -12.20
C TRP A 702 1.83 6.37 -12.53
N LEU A 703 2.73 5.43 -12.27
CA LEU A 703 2.49 3.98 -12.34
C LEU A 703 1.77 3.48 -11.07
N ASP A 704 1.22 2.25 -11.10
CA ASP A 704 0.49 1.67 -9.96
C ASP A 704 1.45 1.39 -8.78
N PRO A 705 1.36 2.13 -7.66
CA PRO A 705 2.25 1.96 -6.52
C PRO A 705 1.95 0.71 -5.67
N TYR A 706 1.00 -0.12 -6.10
CA TYR A 706 0.71 -1.43 -5.52
C TYR A 706 0.94 -2.58 -6.51
N GLY A 707 1.47 -2.29 -7.70
CA GLY A 707 1.87 -3.27 -8.70
C GLY A 707 2.98 -4.21 -8.22
N GLN A 708 3.18 -5.28 -8.99
CA GLN A 708 4.33 -6.16 -8.85
C GLN A 708 5.55 -5.46 -9.48
N LEU A 709 6.68 -5.45 -8.78
CA LEU A 709 7.94 -4.89 -9.27
C LEU A 709 9.07 -5.78 -8.75
N TYR A 710 9.80 -6.39 -9.67
CA TYR A 710 10.95 -7.24 -9.39
C TYR A 710 12.20 -6.70 -10.08
N LYS A 711 13.37 -6.87 -9.47
CA LYS A 711 14.67 -6.68 -10.13
C LYS A 711 15.28 -8.04 -10.47
N ALA A 712 15.63 -8.24 -11.73
CA ALA A 712 16.40 -9.41 -12.17
C ALA A 712 17.77 -9.45 -11.48
N THR A 713 18.10 -10.60 -10.90
CA THR A 713 19.39 -10.87 -10.23
C THR A 713 20.12 -12.04 -10.89
N MET A 714 19.39 -13.09 -11.26
CA MET A 714 19.85 -14.14 -12.18
C MET A 714 18.61 -14.90 -12.69
N PHE A 715 17.96 -14.38 -13.73
CA PHE A 715 16.61 -14.79 -14.14
C PHE A 715 16.45 -14.94 -15.66
N GLU A 716 16.53 -16.18 -16.13
CA GLU A 716 16.49 -16.59 -17.54
C GLU A 716 15.08 -17.02 -17.98
N PHE A 717 14.03 -16.57 -17.27
CA PHE A 717 12.63 -16.95 -17.49
C PHE A 717 12.31 -18.46 -17.42
N LEU A 718 13.09 -19.23 -16.65
CA LEU A 718 12.74 -20.60 -16.26
C LEU A 718 11.74 -20.61 -15.08
N GLN A 719 11.15 -21.77 -14.76
CA GLN A 719 10.16 -21.87 -13.68
C GLN A 719 10.75 -21.79 -12.26
N TYR A 720 12.02 -22.17 -12.07
CA TYR A 720 12.73 -22.17 -10.77
C TYR A 720 11.89 -22.69 -9.58
N PRO A 721 11.36 -23.93 -9.62
CA PRO A 721 10.40 -24.41 -8.63
C PRO A 721 10.98 -24.58 -7.21
N GLU A 722 12.30 -24.48 -7.00
CA GLU A 722 12.89 -24.48 -5.66
C GLU A 722 12.95 -23.08 -5.04
N GLU A 723 13.12 -22.04 -5.86
CA GLU A 723 13.32 -20.65 -5.44
C GLU A 723 12.06 -19.78 -5.60
N LEU A 724 11.34 -19.93 -6.71
CA LEU A 724 10.16 -19.11 -7.05
C LEU A 724 8.87 -19.84 -6.66
N ARG A 725 8.36 -19.51 -5.47
CA ARG A 725 7.14 -20.09 -4.88
C ARG A 725 6.11 -19.02 -4.52
N LEU A 726 4.87 -19.44 -4.30
CA LEU A 726 3.84 -18.57 -3.73
C LEU A 726 4.11 -18.29 -2.25
N GLN A 727 3.75 -17.11 -1.75
CA GLN A 727 3.98 -16.72 -0.35
C GLN A 727 3.25 -17.63 0.67
N ASP A 728 2.20 -18.34 0.26
CA ASP A 728 1.46 -19.33 1.06
C ASP A 728 1.92 -20.78 0.86
N ASP A 729 2.96 -21.03 0.04
CA ASP A 729 3.65 -22.32 -0.02
C ASP A 729 4.51 -22.54 1.25
N PRO A 730 4.39 -23.67 1.97
CA PRO A 730 5.21 -23.98 3.14
C PRO A 730 6.73 -23.99 2.90
N LEU A 731 7.16 -24.16 1.65
CA LEU A 731 8.57 -24.14 1.22
C LEU A 731 9.03 -22.76 0.71
N TYR A 732 8.18 -21.73 0.74
CA TYR A 732 8.56 -20.37 0.37
C TYR A 732 9.65 -19.81 1.29
N ASP A 733 10.72 -19.34 0.67
CA ASP A 733 11.84 -18.65 1.30
C ASP A 733 12.15 -17.40 0.49
N LYS A 734 11.92 -16.23 1.09
CA LYS A 734 12.17 -14.94 0.42
C LYS A 734 13.64 -14.78 0.04
N ALA A 735 14.59 -15.22 0.87
CA ALA A 735 16.00 -15.08 0.55
C ALA A 735 16.39 -15.94 -0.67
N LYS A 736 15.79 -17.14 -0.81
CA LYS A 736 15.92 -17.94 -2.04
C LYS A 736 15.27 -17.27 -3.25
N PHE A 737 14.04 -16.79 -3.11
CA PHE A 737 13.33 -16.08 -4.19
C PHE A 737 14.16 -14.90 -4.73
N GLU A 738 14.73 -14.10 -3.82
CA GLU A 738 15.55 -12.92 -4.16
C GLU A 738 16.94 -13.25 -4.72
N THR A 739 17.36 -14.54 -4.77
CA THR A 739 18.52 -14.95 -5.60
C THR A 739 18.23 -14.85 -7.09
N ARG A 740 16.96 -14.97 -7.50
CA ARG A 740 16.49 -14.86 -8.88
C ARG A 740 15.92 -13.47 -9.15
N LEU A 741 14.97 -13.03 -8.31
CA LEU A 741 14.20 -11.80 -8.47
C LEU A 741 14.04 -11.05 -7.14
N GLN A 742 14.78 -9.96 -6.94
CA GLN A 742 14.62 -9.09 -5.76
C GLN A 742 13.25 -8.40 -5.78
N ILE A 743 12.53 -8.40 -4.66
CA ILE A 743 11.13 -7.94 -4.61
C ILE A 743 11.05 -6.48 -4.15
N ASN A 744 10.81 -5.58 -5.11
CA ASN A 744 10.75 -4.12 -4.89
C ASN A 744 9.31 -3.55 -4.85
N GLY A 745 8.31 -4.37 -5.19
CA GLY A 745 6.88 -4.04 -5.21
C GLY A 745 6.05 -4.98 -4.34
N ARG A 746 4.88 -5.40 -4.84
CA ARG A 746 3.97 -6.29 -4.12
C ARG A 746 4.40 -7.78 -4.18
N GLU A 747 4.47 -8.41 -3.00
CA GLU A 747 4.73 -9.84 -2.79
C GLU A 747 3.49 -10.72 -3.10
N ASP A 748 2.98 -10.68 -4.34
CA ASP A 748 1.93 -11.59 -4.84
C ASP A 748 2.46 -12.24 -6.12
N HIS A 749 2.96 -13.48 -6.02
CA HIS A 749 3.77 -14.08 -7.09
C HIS A 749 2.97 -14.83 -8.17
N ARG A 750 1.64 -14.94 -8.05
CA ARG A 750 0.80 -15.77 -8.92
C ARG A 750 0.97 -15.45 -10.41
N LYS A 751 0.71 -14.20 -10.82
CA LYS A 751 0.90 -13.74 -12.21
C LYS A 751 2.32 -13.97 -12.76
N LEU A 752 3.34 -13.94 -11.90
CA LEU A 752 4.73 -14.22 -12.31
C LEU A 752 4.90 -15.71 -12.62
N LEU A 753 4.39 -16.59 -11.75
CA LEU A 753 4.44 -18.03 -11.96
C LEU A 753 3.54 -18.47 -13.13
N ASP A 754 2.37 -17.85 -13.31
CA ASP A 754 1.45 -18.11 -14.42
C ASP A 754 2.10 -17.73 -15.77
N MET A 755 2.83 -16.59 -15.81
CA MET A 755 3.64 -16.19 -16.98
C MET A 755 4.77 -17.18 -17.24
N LEU A 756 5.52 -17.57 -16.20
CA LEU A 756 6.62 -18.53 -16.32
C LEU A 756 6.16 -19.91 -16.78
N GLN A 757 4.98 -20.36 -16.36
CA GLN A 757 4.36 -21.60 -16.82
C GLN A 757 4.11 -21.55 -18.33
N ASP A 758 3.52 -20.48 -18.86
CA ASP A 758 3.24 -20.34 -20.28
C ASP A 758 4.51 -20.12 -21.12
N VAL A 759 5.48 -19.34 -20.64
CA VAL A 759 6.80 -19.16 -21.29
C VAL A 759 7.57 -20.48 -21.39
N ASN A 760 7.43 -21.38 -20.42
CA ASN A 760 8.07 -22.70 -20.45
C ASN A 760 7.22 -23.77 -21.15
N ASN A 761 5.94 -23.53 -21.42
CA ASN A 761 5.10 -24.46 -22.17
C ASN A 761 5.32 -24.32 -23.69
N LEU A 762 6.03 -25.30 -24.27
CA LEU A 762 6.32 -25.34 -25.70
C LEU A 762 5.10 -25.60 -26.59
N SER A 763 3.96 -26.05 -26.03
CA SER A 763 2.73 -26.28 -26.81
C SER A 763 1.96 -24.99 -27.14
N ILE A 764 2.27 -23.87 -26.47
CA ILE A 764 1.64 -22.57 -26.72
C ILE A 764 2.55 -21.78 -27.66
N PRO A 765 2.08 -21.29 -28.82
CA PRO A 765 2.87 -20.45 -29.71
C PRO A 765 3.43 -19.22 -28.98
N ILE A 766 4.72 -18.90 -29.18
CA ILE A 766 5.39 -17.83 -28.42
C ILE A 766 4.73 -16.45 -28.61
N ASN A 767 4.18 -16.18 -29.80
CA ASN A 767 3.49 -14.93 -30.08
C ASN A 767 2.16 -14.81 -29.29
N GLU A 768 1.50 -15.93 -28.95
CA GLU A 768 0.36 -15.94 -28.02
C GLU A 768 0.81 -15.68 -26.57
N VAL A 769 1.94 -16.25 -26.15
CA VAL A 769 2.51 -15.99 -24.80
C VAL A 769 2.87 -14.52 -24.64
N ILE A 770 3.51 -13.90 -25.64
CA ILE A 770 3.77 -12.45 -25.67
C ILE A 770 2.44 -11.68 -25.67
N SER A 771 1.51 -12.00 -26.57
CA SER A 771 0.21 -11.31 -26.67
C SER A 771 -0.64 -11.43 -25.39
N LYS A 772 -0.44 -12.47 -24.57
CA LYS A 772 -1.05 -12.60 -23.24
C LYS A 772 -0.30 -11.81 -22.17
N HIS A 773 1.00 -12.08 -21.99
CA HIS A 773 1.75 -11.70 -20.78
C HIS A 773 2.64 -10.47 -20.91
N PHE A 774 2.93 -9.97 -22.12
CA PHE A 774 3.89 -8.88 -22.32
C PHE A 774 3.35 -7.81 -23.25
N ASP A 775 3.74 -6.55 -23.04
CA ASP A 775 3.54 -5.53 -24.08
C ASP A 775 4.68 -5.62 -25.11
N LEU A 776 4.32 -5.88 -26.36
CA LEU A 776 5.29 -6.15 -27.44
C LEU A 776 6.12 -4.91 -27.77
N ASP A 777 5.51 -3.73 -27.78
CA ASP A 777 6.17 -2.46 -28.09
C ASP A 777 7.22 -2.11 -27.02
N ASN A 778 6.86 -2.21 -25.73
CA ASN A 778 7.77 -2.06 -24.60
C ASN A 778 8.90 -3.12 -24.61
N TYR A 779 8.60 -4.39 -24.87
CA TYR A 779 9.59 -5.47 -24.93
C TYR A 779 10.62 -5.25 -26.05
N LEU A 780 10.15 -4.95 -27.28
CA LEU A 780 11.03 -4.65 -28.40
C LEU A 780 11.83 -3.36 -28.16
N THR A 781 11.23 -2.33 -27.56
CA THR A 781 11.91 -1.07 -27.23
C THR A 781 13.06 -1.29 -26.24
N TRP A 782 12.84 -2.06 -25.17
CA TRP A 782 13.89 -2.42 -24.22
C TRP A 782 15.01 -3.21 -24.88
N MET A 783 14.68 -4.24 -25.66
CA MET A 783 15.65 -5.07 -26.39
C MET A 783 16.48 -4.25 -27.40
N ALA A 784 15.83 -3.43 -28.22
CA ALA A 784 16.47 -2.58 -29.21
C ALA A 784 17.38 -1.53 -28.56
N SER A 785 16.97 -0.96 -27.42
CA SER A 785 17.80 -0.03 -26.64
C SER A 785 19.05 -0.71 -26.10
N ASN A 786 18.96 -1.93 -25.57
CA ASN A 786 20.13 -2.66 -25.08
C ASN A 786 21.11 -2.99 -26.20
N ILE A 787 20.61 -3.34 -27.40
CA ILE A 787 21.44 -3.58 -28.58
C ILE A 787 22.13 -2.27 -29.00
N LEU A 788 21.40 -1.17 -29.17
CA LEU A 788 21.97 0.13 -29.58
C LEU A 788 22.94 0.73 -28.56
N MET A 789 22.73 0.48 -27.27
CA MET A 789 23.63 0.91 -26.18
C MET A 789 24.72 -0.14 -25.87
N ASP A 790 24.79 -1.27 -26.58
CA ASP A 790 25.75 -2.36 -26.37
C ASP A 790 25.79 -2.85 -24.89
N ASN A 791 24.62 -2.97 -24.24
CA ASN A 791 24.50 -3.47 -22.86
C ASN A 791 24.30 -4.99 -22.84
N MET A 792 25.42 -5.71 -22.75
CA MET A 792 25.51 -7.16 -22.89
C MET A 792 24.92 -7.91 -21.68
N ASP A 793 25.00 -7.32 -20.49
CA ASP A 793 24.68 -7.96 -19.21
C ASP A 793 23.17 -7.93 -18.86
N THR A 794 22.32 -7.79 -19.88
CA THR A 794 20.85 -7.69 -19.77
C THR A 794 20.11 -8.99 -20.09
N ASN A 795 20.83 -10.07 -20.37
CA ASN A 795 20.27 -11.37 -20.76
C ASN A 795 19.60 -12.13 -19.59
N ALA A 796 20.09 -11.97 -18.37
CA ALA A 796 19.55 -12.58 -17.14
C ALA A 796 19.52 -11.62 -15.92
N GLN A 797 20.08 -10.43 -16.04
CA GLN A 797 20.10 -9.39 -14.99
C GLN A 797 19.92 -7.99 -15.61
N ASN A 798 20.14 -6.91 -14.84
CA ASN A 798 20.09 -5.52 -15.33
C ASN A 798 18.75 -5.08 -16.00
N PHE A 799 17.63 -5.65 -15.55
CA PHE A 799 16.30 -5.12 -15.82
C PHE A 799 15.36 -5.25 -14.62
N LEU A 800 14.26 -4.49 -14.67
CA LEU A 800 13.12 -4.59 -13.78
C LEU A 800 11.93 -5.20 -14.54
N LEU A 801 11.16 -6.06 -13.89
CA LEU A 801 9.86 -6.50 -14.37
C LEU A 801 8.76 -5.84 -13.54
N TYR A 802 7.90 -5.08 -14.20
CA TYR A 802 6.77 -4.38 -13.61
C TYR A 802 5.44 -4.89 -14.16
N SER A 803 4.43 -5.03 -13.30
CA SER A 803 3.04 -5.28 -13.74
C SER A 803 2.04 -4.62 -12.79
N PRO A 804 1.12 -3.76 -13.28
CA PRO A 804 0.08 -3.15 -12.45
C PRO A 804 -0.97 -4.19 -12.01
N LEU A 805 -1.74 -3.87 -10.97
CA LEU A 805 -2.71 -4.82 -10.39
C LEU A 805 -3.90 -5.15 -11.29
N ASN A 806 -4.22 -4.29 -12.25
CA ASN A 806 -5.38 -4.38 -13.14
C ASN A 806 -5.02 -4.83 -14.57
N SER A 807 -3.79 -5.30 -14.82
CA SER A 807 -3.36 -5.83 -16.11
C SER A 807 -2.64 -7.16 -15.92
N GLU A 808 -2.77 -8.08 -16.87
CA GLU A 808 -1.96 -9.31 -16.93
C GLU A 808 -0.60 -9.10 -17.63
N LYS A 809 -0.33 -7.88 -18.11
CA LYS A 809 0.89 -7.52 -18.84
C LYS A 809 2.06 -7.23 -17.90
N TRP A 810 3.22 -7.76 -18.28
CA TRP A 810 4.54 -7.43 -17.76
C TRP A 810 5.24 -6.45 -18.70
N TYR A 811 5.95 -5.50 -18.09
CA TYR A 811 6.73 -4.45 -18.75
C TYR A 811 8.17 -4.51 -18.25
N PHE A 812 9.11 -4.36 -19.18
CA PHE A 812 10.54 -4.24 -18.92
C PHE A 812 10.88 -2.77 -18.65
N LEU A 813 11.58 -2.52 -17.55
CA LEU A 813 12.16 -1.20 -17.23
C LEU A 813 13.70 -1.34 -17.07
N PRO A 814 14.49 -0.33 -17.44
CA PRO A 814 15.95 -0.38 -17.42
C PRO A 814 16.53 -0.34 -15.99
N TRP A 815 17.67 -1.00 -15.79
CA TRP A 815 18.49 -0.95 -14.57
C TRP A 815 19.98 -1.22 -14.89
N ASP A 816 20.94 -0.62 -14.17
CA ASP A 816 22.41 -0.76 -14.34
C ASP A 816 22.91 -0.82 -15.82
N TYR A 817 23.15 0.36 -16.40
CA TYR A 817 23.69 0.55 -17.76
C TYR A 817 25.11 1.14 -17.77
N ASP A 818 25.85 1.09 -16.65
CA ASP A 818 27.25 1.54 -16.62
C ASP A 818 28.22 0.59 -17.35
N GLY A 819 27.87 -0.70 -17.47
CA GLY A 819 28.60 -1.68 -18.27
C GLY A 819 28.40 -1.57 -19.80
N GLY A 820 27.42 -0.78 -20.25
CA GLY A 820 27.15 -0.58 -21.68
C GLY A 820 28.18 0.33 -22.38
N TRP A 821 27.82 0.76 -23.59
CA TRP A 821 28.63 1.65 -24.43
C TRP A 821 30.04 1.11 -24.69
N GLU A 822 30.09 -0.16 -25.11
CA GLU A 822 31.31 -0.93 -25.39
C GLU A 822 32.29 -1.07 -24.20
N LEU A 823 31.91 -0.69 -22.97
CA LEU A 823 32.80 -0.84 -21.81
C LEU A 823 33.10 -2.32 -21.51
N GLN A 824 32.07 -3.18 -21.60
CA GLN A 824 32.23 -4.63 -21.50
C GLN A 824 32.97 -5.22 -22.71
N GLN A 825 32.75 -4.70 -23.93
CA GLN A 825 33.48 -5.13 -25.15
C GLN A 825 34.98 -4.80 -25.10
N ASN A 826 35.37 -3.72 -24.44
CA ASN A 826 36.78 -3.34 -24.32
C ASN A 826 37.54 -4.16 -23.26
N SER A 827 36.90 -5.17 -22.65
CA SER A 827 37.56 -6.14 -21.78
C SER A 827 38.20 -7.28 -22.58
N ASN A 828 39.27 -7.88 -22.06
CA ASN A 828 40.02 -8.94 -22.75
C ASN A 828 39.25 -10.27 -22.97
N ASN A 829 38.00 -10.39 -22.50
CA ASN A 829 37.25 -11.64 -22.40
C ASN A 829 35.97 -11.68 -23.27
N VAL A 830 35.87 -10.86 -24.31
CA VAL A 830 34.72 -10.86 -25.22
C VAL A 830 34.55 -12.21 -25.92
N ILE A 831 33.32 -12.71 -25.93
CA ILE A 831 32.94 -13.98 -26.55
C ILE A 831 32.12 -13.71 -27.82
N SER A 832 32.31 -14.55 -28.85
CA SER A 832 31.73 -14.37 -30.19
C SER A 832 30.20 -14.28 -30.24
N TYR A 833 29.52 -14.86 -29.24
CA TYR A 833 28.07 -14.84 -29.10
C TYR A 833 27.52 -13.67 -28.28
N ASN A 834 28.35 -12.85 -27.63
CA ASN A 834 27.84 -11.76 -26.78
C ASN A 834 27.27 -10.56 -27.58
N SER A 835 27.12 -10.68 -28.91
CA SER A 835 26.54 -9.63 -29.77
C SER A 835 25.10 -9.98 -30.19
N GLY A 836 24.30 -8.96 -30.50
CA GLY A 836 22.97 -9.12 -31.07
C GLY A 836 22.01 -9.96 -30.23
N ILE A 837 21.32 -10.90 -30.87
CA ILE A 837 20.35 -11.81 -30.24
C ILE A 837 21.00 -13.09 -29.70
N SER A 838 22.20 -13.47 -30.19
CA SER A 838 22.97 -14.59 -29.63
C SER A 838 23.24 -14.41 -28.13
N ASN A 839 23.44 -13.17 -27.67
CA ASN A 839 23.66 -12.83 -26.26
C ASN A 839 22.48 -13.22 -25.35
N TYR A 840 21.26 -13.23 -25.89
CA TYR A 840 20.02 -13.55 -25.17
C TYR A 840 19.57 -15.00 -25.37
N TRP A 841 20.32 -15.80 -26.14
CA TRP A 841 19.88 -17.13 -26.57
C TRP A 841 19.80 -18.15 -25.43
N GLY A 842 20.44 -17.90 -24.28
CA GLY A 842 20.27 -18.70 -23.05
C GLY A 842 18.94 -18.43 -22.31
N SER A 843 18.32 -17.27 -22.51
CA SER A 843 17.06 -16.90 -21.83
C SER A 843 15.86 -17.54 -22.52
N LYS A 844 15.00 -18.23 -21.75
CA LYS A 844 13.87 -19.01 -22.28
C LYS A 844 12.90 -18.17 -23.10
N LEU A 845 12.59 -16.96 -22.63
CA LEU A 845 11.67 -16.04 -23.31
C LEU A 845 12.26 -15.56 -24.64
N HIS A 846 13.48 -15.04 -24.61
CA HIS A 846 14.12 -14.43 -25.78
C HIS A 846 14.47 -15.49 -26.84
N ASN A 847 15.01 -16.64 -26.43
CA ASN A 847 15.27 -17.79 -27.30
C ASN A 847 14.01 -18.23 -28.07
N ARG A 848 12.89 -18.43 -27.37
CA ARG A 848 11.64 -18.83 -28.01
C ARG A 848 11.14 -17.76 -28.99
N PHE A 849 11.27 -16.49 -28.65
CA PHE A 849 10.77 -15.40 -29.49
C PHE A 849 11.60 -15.19 -30.75
N PHE A 850 12.94 -15.22 -30.64
CA PHE A 850 13.86 -14.98 -31.76
C PHE A 850 14.17 -16.21 -32.63
N ARG A 851 13.53 -17.37 -32.38
CA ARG A 851 13.48 -18.50 -33.34
C ARG A 851 12.54 -18.27 -34.53
N SER A 852 11.97 -17.07 -34.69
CA SER A 852 11.20 -16.66 -35.86
C SER A 852 11.85 -15.46 -36.53
N MET A 853 12.14 -15.55 -37.83
CA MET A 853 12.69 -14.44 -38.60
C MET A 853 11.70 -13.25 -38.70
N GLU A 854 10.39 -13.50 -38.62
CA GLU A 854 9.37 -12.46 -38.51
C GLU A 854 9.57 -11.63 -37.23
N ASN A 855 9.79 -12.28 -36.09
CA ASN A 855 10.04 -11.63 -34.81
C ASN A 855 11.41 -10.92 -34.76
N VAL A 856 12.42 -11.44 -35.47
CA VAL A 856 13.72 -10.77 -35.66
C VAL A 856 13.56 -9.51 -36.52
N ASN A 857 12.71 -9.53 -37.54
CA ASN A 857 12.39 -8.34 -38.33
C ASN A 857 11.66 -7.28 -37.49
N LEU A 858 10.70 -7.65 -36.63
CA LEU A 858 10.07 -6.70 -35.69
C LEU A 858 11.09 -6.01 -34.77
N LEU A 859 12.11 -6.74 -34.31
CA LEU A 859 13.21 -6.15 -33.54
C LEU A 859 14.09 -5.24 -34.41
N LYS A 860 14.41 -5.64 -35.64
CA LYS A 860 15.17 -4.82 -36.57
C LYS A 860 14.47 -3.49 -36.88
N ASP A 861 13.17 -3.54 -37.17
CA ASP A 861 12.36 -2.34 -37.44
C ASP A 861 12.35 -1.40 -36.21
N LYS A 862 12.29 -1.96 -34.99
CA LYS A 862 12.39 -1.17 -33.75
C LYS A 862 13.80 -0.61 -33.51
N ILE A 863 14.86 -1.33 -33.89
CA ILE A 863 16.25 -0.82 -33.85
C ILE A 863 16.40 0.35 -34.84
N ASP A 864 15.90 0.22 -36.06
CA ASP A 864 15.93 1.28 -37.08
C ASP A 864 15.08 2.50 -36.67
N GLU A 865 13.94 2.29 -36.00
CA GLU A 865 13.12 3.33 -35.35
C GLU A 865 13.90 4.06 -34.24
N LEU A 866 14.43 3.33 -33.27
CA LEU A 866 15.13 3.91 -32.13
C LEU A 866 16.42 4.61 -32.56
N TYR A 867 17.19 4.06 -33.49
CA TYR A 867 18.38 4.73 -34.02
C TYR A 867 17.99 6.06 -34.68
N ARG A 868 17.04 6.05 -35.63
CA ARG A 868 16.63 7.26 -36.36
C ARG A 868 16.19 8.40 -35.44
N ASP A 869 15.36 8.10 -34.44
CA ASP A 869 14.64 9.15 -33.69
C ASP A 869 15.20 9.42 -32.28
N TYR A 870 15.92 8.48 -31.64
CA TYR A 870 16.22 8.54 -30.20
C TYR A 870 17.69 8.22 -29.81
N ILE A 871 18.31 7.20 -30.39
CA ILE A 871 19.63 6.65 -30.00
C ILE A 871 20.55 6.58 -31.23
N ASN A 872 20.85 7.74 -31.83
CA ASN A 872 21.87 7.90 -32.88
C ASN A 872 23.09 8.68 -32.39
N ASN A 873 24.14 8.62 -33.21
CA ASN A 873 25.41 9.29 -32.99
C ASN A 873 25.26 10.80 -32.67
N ASP A 874 24.33 11.51 -33.31
CA ASP A 874 24.12 12.96 -33.10
C ASP A 874 23.48 13.27 -31.74
N ILE A 875 22.45 12.53 -31.34
CA ILE A 875 21.77 12.71 -30.04
C ILE A 875 22.74 12.34 -28.90
N VAL A 876 23.43 11.20 -29.03
CA VAL A 876 24.43 10.74 -28.06
C VAL A 876 25.55 11.76 -27.91
N SER A 877 26.10 12.28 -29.02
CA SER A 877 27.15 13.31 -29.00
C SER A 877 26.70 14.61 -28.32
N LYS A 878 25.45 15.04 -28.53
CA LYS A 878 24.88 16.24 -27.86
C LYS A 878 24.76 16.04 -26.35
N LYS A 879 24.32 14.86 -25.89
CA LYS A 879 24.25 14.53 -24.46
C LYS A 879 25.66 14.42 -23.85
N ILE A 880 26.61 13.76 -24.52
CA ILE A 880 28.02 13.72 -24.08
C ILE A 880 28.63 15.12 -23.96
N ALA A 881 28.39 16.01 -24.93
CA ALA A 881 28.88 17.38 -24.88
C ALA A 881 28.33 18.19 -23.68
N MET A 882 27.14 17.82 -23.17
CA MET A 882 26.56 18.42 -21.96
C MET A 882 27.20 17.88 -20.67
N TYR A 883 27.49 16.57 -20.60
CA TYR A 883 28.02 15.93 -19.40
C TYR A 883 29.54 15.98 -19.26
N ALA A 884 30.28 15.94 -20.38
CA ALA A 884 31.74 15.86 -20.38
C ALA A 884 32.42 17.02 -19.61
N PRO A 885 31.98 18.29 -19.68
CA PRO A 885 32.56 19.37 -18.87
C PRO A 885 32.42 19.13 -17.37
N ILE A 886 31.32 18.47 -16.94
CA ILE A 886 31.09 18.10 -15.55
C ILE A 886 32.01 16.94 -15.17
N THR A 887 31.99 15.82 -15.88
CA THR A 887 32.76 14.64 -15.47
C THR A 887 34.27 14.91 -15.54
N GLN A 888 34.75 15.59 -16.58
CA GLN A 888 36.18 15.94 -16.74
C GLN A 888 36.70 16.88 -15.63
N LEU A 889 35.84 17.76 -15.08
CA LEU A 889 36.22 18.63 -13.95
C LEU A 889 36.65 17.84 -12.72
N TYR A 890 35.98 16.71 -12.46
CA TYR A 890 36.24 15.83 -11.32
C TYR A 890 37.30 14.78 -11.64
N THR A 891 37.21 14.07 -12.78
CA THR A 891 38.19 13.04 -13.16
C THR A 891 39.60 13.61 -13.38
N SER A 892 39.74 14.91 -13.64
CA SER A 892 41.04 15.60 -13.70
C SER A 892 41.64 15.99 -12.34
N LYS A 893 40.91 15.79 -11.22
CA LYS A 893 41.28 16.25 -9.87
C LYS A 893 41.22 15.12 -8.84
N GLN A 894 41.88 15.31 -7.70
CA GLN A 894 41.70 14.41 -6.56
C GLN A 894 40.30 14.62 -5.93
N PRO A 895 39.65 13.57 -5.38
CA PRO A 895 40.15 12.21 -5.26
C PRO A 895 40.04 11.37 -6.55
N ASP A 896 39.17 11.73 -7.50
CA ASP A 896 38.78 10.83 -8.60
C ASP A 896 39.92 10.44 -9.55
N LYS A 897 40.79 11.39 -9.89
CA LYS A 897 42.01 11.16 -10.68
C LYS A 897 42.89 10.03 -10.14
N GLY A 898 42.91 9.82 -8.82
CA GLY A 898 43.70 8.78 -8.18
C GLY A 898 43.16 7.35 -8.34
N PHE A 899 41.95 7.19 -8.89
CA PHE A 899 41.24 5.90 -8.94
C PHE A 899 40.55 5.63 -10.29
N LEU A 900 41.04 6.24 -11.37
CA LEU A 900 40.58 5.91 -12.73
C LEU A 900 41.22 4.61 -13.22
N THR A 901 40.48 3.88 -14.06
CA THR A 901 40.96 2.70 -14.79
C THR A 901 41.86 3.05 -15.97
N GLU A 902 41.73 4.27 -16.51
CA GLU A 902 42.46 4.77 -17.67
C GLU A 902 43.17 6.11 -17.37
N LEU A 903 44.08 6.54 -18.24
CA LEU A 903 44.72 7.83 -18.14
C LEU A 903 43.72 8.96 -18.45
N VAL A 904 43.81 10.08 -17.72
CA VAL A 904 42.97 11.27 -17.96
C VAL A 904 43.11 11.81 -19.39
N SER A 905 44.26 11.58 -20.04
CA SER A 905 44.50 11.92 -21.45
C SER A 905 43.63 11.16 -22.44
N ASP A 906 43.15 9.98 -22.05
CA ASP A 906 42.49 9.03 -22.94
C ASP A 906 40.95 9.14 -22.83
N ILE A 907 40.43 9.74 -21.75
CA ILE A 907 39.00 10.00 -21.56
C ILE A 907 38.36 10.72 -22.77
N PRO A 908 38.95 11.77 -23.38
CA PRO A 908 38.36 12.39 -24.58
C PRO A 908 38.23 11.44 -25.78
N LYS A 909 39.11 10.44 -25.89
CA LYS A 909 39.04 9.39 -26.92
C LYS A 909 37.94 8.37 -26.60
N ASP A 910 37.80 7.96 -25.33
CA ASP A 910 36.69 7.12 -24.87
C ASP A 910 35.34 7.79 -25.15
N LEU A 911 35.18 9.07 -24.79
CA LEU A 911 33.97 9.85 -25.08
C LEU A 911 33.63 9.91 -26.57
N ALA A 912 34.63 10.09 -27.45
CA ALA A 912 34.42 10.07 -28.89
C ALA A 912 34.05 8.67 -29.43
N ALA A 913 34.51 7.60 -28.77
CA ALA A 913 34.12 6.23 -29.09
C ALA A 913 32.65 5.96 -28.70
N ILE A 914 32.20 6.39 -27.51
CA ILE A 914 30.81 6.26 -27.04
C ILE A 914 29.83 6.87 -28.06
N SER A 915 30.14 8.07 -28.58
CA SER A 915 29.36 8.79 -29.61
C SER A 915 29.02 7.98 -30.87
N THR A 916 29.72 6.89 -31.16
CA THR A 916 29.56 6.09 -32.38
C THR A 916 29.23 4.62 -32.11
N VAL A 917 28.93 4.27 -30.86
CA VAL A 917 28.48 2.91 -30.47
C VAL A 917 27.17 2.49 -31.15
N PRO A 918 26.12 3.32 -31.29
CA PRO A 918 24.85 2.84 -31.83
C PRO A 918 24.97 2.28 -33.25
N GLU A 919 25.70 2.99 -34.13
CA GLU A 919 25.99 2.56 -35.50
C GLU A 919 26.80 1.24 -35.54
N ARG A 920 27.85 1.13 -34.71
CA ARG A 920 28.64 -0.12 -34.61
C ARG A 920 27.81 -1.29 -34.09
N SER A 921 26.89 -1.03 -33.16
CA SER A 921 26.04 -2.05 -32.57
C SER A 921 24.98 -2.54 -33.55
N MET A 922 24.41 -1.65 -34.37
CA MET A 922 23.57 -2.06 -35.51
C MET A 922 24.34 -2.95 -36.49
N LYS A 923 25.60 -2.62 -36.80
CA LYS A 923 26.45 -3.46 -37.65
C LYS A 923 26.63 -4.86 -37.04
N ARG A 924 27.02 -4.94 -35.75
CA ARG A 924 27.16 -6.22 -35.01
C ARG A 924 25.87 -7.03 -34.98
N PHE A 925 24.71 -6.39 -34.81
CA PHE A 925 23.40 -7.06 -34.83
C PHE A 925 23.08 -7.67 -36.20
N ASN A 926 23.32 -6.93 -37.30
CA ASN A 926 23.13 -7.47 -38.65
C ASN A 926 24.09 -8.62 -38.96
N GLU A 927 25.35 -8.55 -38.49
CA GLU A 927 26.32 -9.64 -38.57
C GLU A 927 25.90 -10.87 -37.72
N ASP A 928 25.35 -10.66 -36.53
CA ASP A 928 24.90 -11.73 -35.62
C ASP A 928 23.71 -12.52 -36.17
N ILE A 929 22.79 -11.88 -36.90
CA ILE A 929 21.64 -12.56 -37.53
C ILE A 929 22.10 -13.65 -38.51
N GLN A 930 23.24 -13.45 -39.18
CA GLN A 930 23.81 -14.39 -40.15
C GLN A 930 24.56 -15.58 -39.52
N LYS A 931 24.83 -15.55 -38.20
CA LYS A 931 25.59 -16.62 -37.54
C LYS A 931 24.67 -17.74 -37.06
N PRO A 932 25.13 -19.00 -37.04
CA PRO A 932 24.56 -20.02 -36.17
C PRO A 932 24.47 -19.53 -34.73
N LYS A 933 23.41 -19.89 -34.03
CA LYS A 933 23.17 -19.44 -32.66
C LYS A 933 23.87 -20.36 -31.64
N PRO A 934 24.37 -19.82 -30.51
CA PRO A 934 25.08 -20.60 -29.50
C PRO A 934 24.18 -21.69 -28.88
N PHE A 935 24.80 -22.70 -28.30
CA PHE A 935 24.19 -23.91 -27.78
C PHE A 935 24.96 -24.40 -26.54
N PHE A 936 24.42 -25.34 -25.77
CA PHE A 936 25.13 -25.92 -24.62
C PHE A 936 25.72 -27.30 -24.94
N LEU A 937 26.83 -27.63 -24.29
CA LEU A 937 27.37 -28.99 -24.24
C LEU A 937 26.69 -29.78 -23.11
N ASP A 938 26.50 -31.09 -23.27
CA ASP A 938 25.96 -31.95 -22.21
C ASP A 938 27.05 -32.55 -21.31
N ASP A 939 26.63 -33.21 -20.25
CA ASP A 939 27.49 -34.08 -19.45
C ASP A 939 27.96 -35.30 -20.24
N LEU A 940 29.16 -35.79 -19.89
CA LEU A 940 29.71 -37.00 -20.51
C LEU A 940 28.92 -38.24 -20.10
N LEU A 941 28.33 -38.92 -21.09
CA LEU A 941 27.65 -40.20 -20.90
C LEU A 941 28.62 -41.37 -21.11
N GLN A 942 28.45 -42.44 -20.34
CA GLN A 942 29.25 -43.67 -20.47
C GLN A 942 28.35 -44.85 -20.87
N GLU A 943 28.63 -45.44 -22.02
CA GLU A 943 27.94 -46.62 -22.52
C GLU A 943 28.92 -47.80 -22.67
N GLY A 944 29.06 -48.57 -21.58
CA GLY A 944 30.01 -49.68 -21.50
C GLY A 944 31.45 -49.18 -21.49
N THR A 945 32.20 -49.42 -22.57
CA THR A 945 33.59 -48.95 -22.74
C THR A 945 33.70 -47.75 -23.70
N ALA A 946 32.58 -47.10 -24.01
CA ALA A 946 32.51 -45.96 -24.92
C ALA A 946 31.98 -44.71 -24.20
N SER A 947 32.74 -43.62 -24.31
CA SER A 947 32.35 -42.27 -23.91
C SER A 947 31.51 -41.64 -25.02
N VAL A 948 30.35 -41.11 -24.66
CA VAL A 948 29.41 -40.44 -25.58
C VAL A 948 29.32 -38.97 -25.19
N PHE A 949 29.69 -38.11 -26.13
CA PHE A 949 29.62 -36.66 -26.02
C PHE A 949 28.38 -36.19 -26.79
N GLN A 950 27.55 -35.33 -26.18
CA GLN A 950 26.30 -34.83 -26.75
C GLN A 950 26.19 -33.31 -26.52
N TRP A 951 25.45 -32.62 -27.37
CA TRP A 951 25.22 -31.19 -27.24
C TRP A 951 23.87 -30.77 -27.85
N ASP A 952 23.40 -29.59 -27.46
CA ASP A 952 22.20 -28.98 -28.03
C ASP A 952 22.37 -28.70 -29.53
N ALA A 953 21.32 -28.90 -30.31
CA ALA A 953 21.30 -28.46 -31.70
C ALA A 953 21.36 -26.92 -31.76
N SER A 954 22.40 -26.40 -32.43
CA SER A 954 22.45 -25.01 -32.84
C SER A 954 21.28 -24.70 -33.78
N PHE A 955 20.93 -23.42 -33.87
CA PHE A 955 19.83 -22.94 -34.70
C PHE A 955 20.35 -21.89 -35.66
N ASP A 956 20.00 -22.05 -36.93
CA ASP A 956 20.24 -21.04 -37.95
C ASP A 956 18.92 -20.34 -38.34
N LEU A 957 19.01 -19.03 -38.62
CA LEU A 957 17.86 -18.20 -38.97
C LEU A 957 17.54 -18.18 -40.46
N GLN A 958 18.50 -18.54 -41.32
CA GLN A 958 18.34 -18.60 -42.76
C GLN A 958 17.83 -19.98 -43.23
N GLY A 959 17.98 -21.01 -42.39
CA GLY A 959 17.66 -22.40 -42.69
C GLY A 959 18.82 -23.14 -43.38
N ASP A 960 20.04 -22.63 -43.27
CA ASP A 960 21.24 -23.28 -43.82
C ASP A 960 21.59 -24.57 -43.07
N SER A 961 22.37 -25.44 -43.73
CA SER A 961 22.77 -26.73 -43.17
C SER A 961 23.97 -26.55 -42.24
N LEU A 962 23.87 -27.08 -41.02
CA LEU A 962 24.88 -26.91 -39.97
C LEU A 962 25.79 -28.12 -39.85
N GLU A 963 27.10 -27.88 -39.79
CA GLU A 963 28.13 -28.88 -39.55
C GLU A 963 28.91 -28.55 -38.27
N TYR A 964 29.27 -29.56 -37.48
CA TYR A 964 29.91 -29.40 -36.18
C TYR A 964 31.32 -30.00 -36.17
N GLU A 965 32.34 -29.20 -35.82
CA GLU A 965 33.69 -29.68 -35.46
C GLU A 965 33.73 -30.01 -33.95
N PHE A 966 33.74 -31.30 -33.61
CA PHE A 966 34.08 -31.78 -32.29
C PHE A 966 35.60 -31.88 -32.14
N THR A 967 36.16 -31.27 -31.09
CA THR A 967 37.57 -31.45 -30.69
C THR A 967 37.69 -31.86 -29.22
N LEU A 968 38.50 -32.88 -28.94
CA LEU A 968 38.89 -33.39 -27.63
C LEU A 968 40.41 -33.26 -27.44
N ALA A 969 40.89 -32.75 -26.30
CA ALA A 969 42.29 -32.54 -25.97
C ALA A 969 42.64 -32.89 -24.51
N ARG A 970 43.94 -32.89 -24.19
CA ARG A 970 44.47 -33.08 -22.81
C ARG A 970 44.72 -31.77 -22.05
N ASP A 971 44.51 -30.63 -22.70
CA ASP A 971 44.71 -29.28 -22.16
C ASP A 971 43.63 -28.31 -22.69
N PRO A 972 43.24 -27.28 -21.92
CA PRO A 972 42.16 -26.36 -22.30
C PRO A 972 42.55 -25.39 -23.44
N LEU A 973 43.85 -25.26 -23.75
CA LEU A 973 44.36 -24.55 -24.93
C LEU A 973 44.29 -25.37 -26.23
N PHE A 974 43.89 -26.65 -26.16
CA PHE A 974 43.83 -27.57 -27.30
C PHE A 974 45.18 -27.76 -28.04
N THR A 975 46.30 -27.63 -27.34
CA THR A 975 47.63 -27.87 -27.90
C THR A 975 47.96 -29.36 -28.05
N LYS A 976 47.31 -30.22 -27.24
CA LYS A 976 47.46 -31.68 -27.22
C LYS A 976 46.13 -32.35 -27.60
N VAL A 977 45.72 -32.14 -28.85
CA VAL A 977 44.51 -32.76 -29.41
C VAL A 977 44.62 -34.29 -29.39
N VAL A 978 43.60 -34.93 -28.85
CA VAL A 978 43.42 -36.40 -28.80
C VAL A 978 42.57 -36.86 -29.97
N LYS A 979 41.50 -36.12 -30.28
CA LYS A 979 40.60 -36.42 -31.39
C LYS A 979 39.97 -35.14 -31.93
N ARG A 980 39.82 -35.07 -33.25
CA ARG A 980 38.98 -34.11 -33.96
C ARG A 980 38.11 -34.85 -34.96
N LEU A 981 36.86 -34.43 -35.11
CA LEU A 981 35.85 -35.01 -36.00
C LEU A 981 34.88 -33.93 -36.47
N GLU A 982 34.52 -33.96 -37.75
CA GLU A 982 33.38 -33.22 -38.31
C GLU A 982 32.14 -34.14 -38.33
N THR A 983 30.97 -33.58 -38.05
CA THR A 983 29.70 -34.33 -38.04
C THR A 983 28.49 -33.40 -38.24
N PRO A 984 27.45 -33.80 -39.00
CA PRO A 984 26.17 -33.10 -39.05
C PRO A 984 25.25 -33.44 -37.86
N GLY A 985 25.59 -34.46 -37.06
CA GLY A 985 24.83 -34.89 -35.89
C GLY A 985 25.38 -34.31 -34.58
N THR A 986 24.51 -34.13 -33.59
CA THR A 986 24.83 -33.51 -32.28
C THR A 986 25.41 -34.48 -31.24
N SER A 987 26.09 -35.54 -31.69
CA SER A 987 26.75 -36.48 -30.77
C SER A 987 27.94 -37.20 -31.41
N VAL A 988 28.92 -37.54 -30.57
CA VAL A 988 30.13 -38.30 -30.94
C VAL A 988 30.38 -39.41 -29.91
N ARG A 989 30.57 -40.64 -30.41
CA ARG A 989 30.91 -41.81 -29.60
C ARG A 989 32.38 -42.19 -29.78
N LEU A 990 33.14 -42.24 -28.70
CA LEU A 990 34.56 -42.65 -28.69
C LEU A 990 34.77 -43.85 -27.76
N GLY A 991 35.35 -44.93 -28.30
CA GLY A 991 35.79 -46.08 -27.51
C GLY A 991 37.28 -45.99 -27.14
N GLY A 992 37.67 -46.55 -26.00
CA GLY A 992 39.07 -46.74 -25.65
C GLY A 992 39.86 -45.48 -25.25
N LEU A 993 39.17 -44.44 -24.74
CA LEU A 993 39.84 -43.34 -24.04
C LEU A 993 40.51 -43.87 -22.77
N THR A 994 41.73 -43.42 -22.48
CA THR A 994 42.43 -43.81 -21.25
C THR A 994 42.00 -42.92 -20.08
N PRO A 995 41.88 -43.46 -18.85
CA PRO A 995 41.45 -42.68 -17.69
C PRO A 995 42.23 -41.39 -17.49
N GLY A 996 41.54 -40.35 -17.02
CA GLY A 996 42.09 -39.03 -16.74
C GLY A 996 41.20 -37.88 -17.22
N THR A 997 41.66 -36.65 -16.97
CA THR A 997 40.99 -35.43 -17.42
C THR A 997 41.17 -35.21 -18.92
N TYR A 998 40.12 -34.67 -19.54
CA TYR A 998 40.09 -34.20 -20.91
C TYR A 998 39.31 -32.88 -20.99
N TYR A 999 39.59 -32.10 -22.03
CA TYR A 999 38.86 -30.88 -22.36
C TYR A 999 38.27 -31.04 -23.75
N TRP A 1000 37.04 -30.63 -23.94
CA TRP A 1000 36.38 -30.72 -25.24
C TRP A 1000 35.60 -29.46 -25.57
N LYS A 1001 35.43 -29.24 -26.87
CA LYS A 1001 34.66 -28.14 -27.44
C LYS A 1001 33.96 -28.60 -28.71
N VAL A 1002 32.91 -27.86 -29.06
CA VAL A 1002 32.25 -27.96 -30.36
C VAL A 1002 32.13 -26.57 -30.96
N THR A 1003 32.50 -26.46 -32.23
CA THR A 1003 32.22 -25.28 -33.07
C THR A 1003 31.23 -25.71 -34.15
N VAL A 1004 30.25 -24.87 -34.46
CA VAL A 1004 29.31 -25.07 -35.57
C VAL A 1004 29.62 -24.08 -36.70
N ASP A 1005 29.45 -24.50 -37.96
CA ASP A 1005 29.59 -23.68 -39.18
C ASP A 1005 28.37 -23.84 -40.09
N ASP A 1006 28.04 -22.82 -40.89
CA ASP A 1006 26.89 -22.75 -41.81
C ASP A 1006 27.23 -22.99 -43.29
N GLY A 1007 28.52 -23.21 -43.61
CA GLY A 1007 29.01 -23.31 -44.98
C GLY A 1007 29.01 -21.99 -45.77
N LYS A 1008 28.67 -20.86 -45.14
CA LYS A 1008 28.80 -19.49 -45.69
C LYS A 1008 30.00 -18.74 -45.12
N GLY A 1009 30.70 -19.33 -44.16
CA GLY A 1009 31.82 -18.72 -43.46
C GLY A 1009 31.42 -18.05 -42.15
N HIS A 1010 30.25 -18.38 -41.60
CA HIS A 1010 29.87 -17.98 -40.25
C HIS A 1010 29.91 -19.20 -39.32
N SER A 1011 30.57 -19.02 -38.18
CA SER A 1011 30.68 -20.05 -37.15
C SER A 1011 30.35 -19.52 -35.76
N GLN A 1012 30.02 -20.44 -34.86
CA GLN A 1012 29.70 -20.16 -33.47
C GLN A 1012 30.21 -21.25 -32.52
N ILE A 1013 30.46 -20.88 -31.27
CA ILE A 1013 30.87 -21.79 -30.20
C ILE A 1013 29.73 -22.02 -29.18
N ALA A 1014 29.87 -23.07 -28.37
CA ALA A 1014 28.98 -23.32 -27.24
C ALA A 1014 29.09 -22.25 -26.14
N PHE A 1015 28.05 -22.15 -25.30
CA PHE A 1015 27.99 -21.24 -24.14
C PHE A 1015 28.92 -21.63 -22.98
N ASP A 1016 29.35 -22.89 -22.92
CA ASP A 1016 30.19 -23.43 -21.85
C ASP A 1016 31.50 -22.64 -21.67
N ILE A 1017 31.90 -22.39 -20.41
CA ILE A 1017 33.17 -21.76 -20.07
C ILE A 1017 33.87 -22.61 -19.02
N TYR A 1018 35.09 -23.05 -19.33
CA TYR A 1018 36.00 -23.65 -18.34
C TYR A 1018 36.87 -22.56 -17.71
N PHE A 1019 37.12 -22.65 -16.41
CA PHE A 1019 38.05 -21.79 -15.68
C PHE A 1019 39.19 -22.66 -15.12
N ASP A 1020 40.44 -22.28 -15.35
CA ASP A 1020 41.59 -22.96 -14.76
C ASP A 1020 41.84 -22.57 -13.28
N GLU A 1021 42.89 -23.14 -12.68
CA GLU A 1021 43.27 -22.88 -11.29
C GLU A 1021 43.66 -21.41 -11.01
N GLU A 1022 44.04 -20.65 -12.05
CA GLU A 1022 44.36 -19.21 -11.97
C GLU A 1022 43.12 -18.33 -12.22
N GLY A 1023 41.98 -18.93 -12.62
CA GLY A 1023 40.73 -18.25 -12.95
C GLY A 1023 40.67 -17.74 -14.40
N THR A 1024 41.53 -18.24 -15.29
CA THR A 1024 41.53 -17.87 -16.72
C THR A 1024 40.34 -18.54 -17.42
N PRO A 1025 39.49 -17.78 -18.14
CA PRO A 1025 38.34 -18.34 -18.86
C PRO A 1025 38.73 -18.92 -20.23
N TYR A 1026 38.14 -20.08 -20.54
CA TYR A 1026 38.24 -20.78 -21.82
C TYR A 1026 36.83 -20.96 -22.40
N ASN A 1027 36.49 -20.13 -23.37
CA ASN A 1027 35.12 -20.04 -23.91
C ASN A 1027 34.83 -21.16 -24.93
N GLY A 1028 33.62 -21.73 -24.85
CA GLY A 1028 33.19 -22.89 -25.64
C GLY A 1028 33.80 -24.23 -25.18
N VAL A 1029 34.35 -24.30 -23.95
CA VAL A 1029 35.15 -25.44 -23.46
C VAL A 1029 34.56 -26.03 -22.19
N ARG A 1030 34.54 -27.37 -22.11
CA ARG A 1030 34.11 -28.12 -20.91
C ARG A 1030 35.17 -29.13 -20.47
N GLU A 1031 35.46 -29.19 -19.17
CA GLU A 1031 36.25 -30.27 -18.56
C GLU A 1031 35.38 -31.54 -18.42
N VAL A 1032 35.94 -32.70 -18.75
CA VAL A 1032 35.36 -34.00 -18.40
C VAL A 1032 36.42 -34.95 -17.84
N LYS A 1033 36.00 -35.88 -16.98
CA LYS A 1033 36.86 -36.95 -16.45
C LYS A 1033 36.37 -38.30 -16.96
N VAL A 1034 37.27 -39.03 -17.62
CA VAL A 1034 37.07 -40.43 -17.99
C VAL A 1034 37.69 -41.28 -16.88
N ASN A 1035 36.92 -42.24 -16.35
CA ASN A 1035 37.33 -43.13 -15.26
C ASN A 1035 37.79 -44.50 -15.77
#